data_AF-A0A552EJE0-F1
#
_entry.id   AF-A0A552EJE0-F1
#
_cell.length_a   1.000
_cell.length_b   1.000
_cell.length_c   1.000
_cell.angle_alpha   90.00
_cell.angle_beta   90.00
_cell.angle_gamma   90.00
#
_symmetry.space_group_name_H-M   'P 1'
#
loop_
_entity.id
_entity.type
_entity.pdbx_description
1 polymer ?
#
loop_
_entity_poly.entity_id
_entity_poly.type
_entity_poly.pdbx_seq_one_letter_code
_entity_poly.pdbx_strand_id
1 'polypeptide(L)'
;MDLILCHQTADFDALGAAVGLSLLKAGSRIVLTGGAHPTVREFLALHRDEFALIEMRSVNPDLIRSLIIVDNQWRERLGKASQWLDLGHLQAIELYDHHLDSESDIHASSVHLEAVGATTTLIVEALQKAQIKPNSMAATVMALGIHVDTGSLTFAGSTPRDAYALAWLMTCAANIKTIAQYCQPSFSPRLQELFSLAWENLEIKTIHGRKIAHVLLHTADFIPGLSSVAERLLELSDSDALLFGHSYSKDEEDNSRQRLTVIGRSRIDGVNLYQLFSPYNGGGHAQAASVSFRDVQPVQQLNQLLGDLIAQIPPSPTARDLMSSPVRTIRPDTSISQAERILFRYGHSGLSVVDEQDRLVGVISRRDLDLALHHGFSRSPVKGYMTCNPKTITPDTSLQEIESLMVTYDLGRLPVLENGQLVGIVTRTDVLRQIHQNERVRFEGVALVSCLLPAIKERLEPILWSFLQAAAAAAQKRGWHLYLVGGAVRDLLLATERDSLLLQDIDLVVDGCHRAAGVGAGVELANCLQEIYPGARLSIHGEFQTAALLWHKDERFGSLWVDIATARTEFYPYPASNPQVEASSIRQDLYRRDFTINALAIRLTSPKEGELLDFFGGMLDLRAQHIRVLHANSFIEDPTRIYRAVRFATRLRFVIEPLTENYIRYAIESGVYDRSRQQNQNAPALQSRLKAELNYILEADYWESALEKLADLGALHCLHGDLSLNRALWRQLRCLSRWLDCLSLELLVNAWLMRLELLIASLAVGARIAIANNLQLPKDTVGRLQKLEVMEREISNNFAYDRPVSQIVSFFNGYQVPSLLLVAVRSQTRIRRLIWQYLTKWSQIEAPIDGNDLKALGYQPGPQFKSLLAAVLGATLDGIVSNKSEAMAFIARLTKSAD
;
A
#
# COMPACT_ATOMS: atom_id res chain seq x y z
N MET A 1 -45.47 -10.28 33.58
CA MET A 1 -45.55 -9.12 32.69
C MET A 1 -44.26 -9.06 31.91
N ASP A 2 -44.35 -8.92 30.60
CA ASP A 2 -43.19 -8.75 29.73
C ASP A 2 -43.10 -7.27 29.40
N LEU A 3 -41.97 -6.62 29.69
CA LEU A 3 -41.85 -5.17 29.59
C LEU A 3 -40.79 -4.78 28.55
N ILE A 4 -41.10 -3.72 27.80
CA ILE A 4 -40.16 -3.07 26.89
C ILE A 4 -39.76 -1.73 27.51
N LEU A 5 -38.48 -1.54 27.75
CA LEU A 5 -37.90 -0.38 28.42
C LEU A 5 -37.22 0.54 27.42
N CYS A 6 -37.67 1.79 27.35
CA CYS A 6 -36.95 2.87 26.66
C CYS A 6 -35.93 3.52 27.62
N HIS A 7 -34.92 4.21 27.08
CA HIS A 7 -34.05 5.06 27.89
C HIS A 7 -34.80 6.27 28.50
N GLN A 8 -34.16 6.97 29.44
CA GLN A 8 -34.75 8.05 30.27
C GLN A 8 -35.42 9.17 29.46
N THR A 9 -34.92 9.46 28.27
CA THR A 9 -35.40 10.51 27.36
C THR A 9 -35.80 9.90 26.02
N ALA A 10 -36.81 9.04 26.00
CA ALA A 10 -37.24 8.32 24.79
C ALA A 10 -37.49 9.26 23.62
N ASP A 11 -36.76 9.06 22.53
CA ASP A 11 -36.98 9.71 21.24
C ASP A 11 -37.87 8.84 20.34
N PHE A 12 -37.98 9.21 19.05
CA PHE A 12 -38.82 8.49 18.11
C PHE A 12 -38.25 7.13 17.73
N ASP A 13 -36.92 6.92 17.76
CA ASP A 13 -36.35 5.61 17.47
C ASP A 13 -36.64 4.62 18.60
N ALA A 14 -36.37 5.02 19.85
CA ALA A 14 -36.71 4.22 21.02
C ALA A 14 -38.23 3.91 21.08
N LEU A 15 -39.09 4.90 20.82
CA LEU A 15 -40.55 4.68 20.81
C LEU A 15 -40.97 3.79 19.63
N GLY A 16 -40.44 4.02 18.43
CA GLY A 16 -40.73 3.25 17.23
C GLY A 16 -40.37 1.77 17.39
N ALA A 17 -39.14 1.50 17.86
CA ALA A 17 -38.67 0.16 18.18
C ALA A 17 -39.54 -0.51 19.26
N ALA A 18 -39.89 0.22 20.33
CA ALA A 18 -40.74 -0.32 21.40
C ALA A 18 -42.15 -0.68 20.92
N VAL A 19 -42.76 0.17 20.08
CA VAL A 19 -44.08 -0.10 19.49
C VAL A 19 -44.01 -1.32 18.58
N GLY A 20 -43.01 -1.42 17.71
CA GLY A 20 -42.82 -2.58 16.84
C GLY A 20 -42.60 -3.89 17.62
N LEU A 21 -41.83 -3.85 18.71
CA LEU A 21 -41.61 -5.01 19.58
C LEU A 21 -42.87 -5.44 20.33
N SER A 22 -43.75 -4.49 20.68
CA SER A 22 -45.03 -4.82 21.30
C SER A 22 -45.97 -5.59 20.36
N LEU A 23 -45.80 -5.41 19.04
CA LEU A 23 -46.50 -6.19 18.01
C LEU A 23 -45.87 -7.58 17.82
N LEU A 24 -44.54 -7.68 17.85
CA LEU A 24 -43.83 -8.98 17.77
C LEU A 24 -44.12 -9.86 18.98
N LYS A 25 -44.22 -9.26 20.17
CA LYS A 25 -44.47 -9.95 21.44
C LYS A 25 -45.81 -9.51 22.03
N ALA A 26 -46.87 -10.04 21.44
CA ALA A 26 -48.24 -9.75 21.85
C ALA A 26 -48.42 -9.89 23.38
N GLY A 27 -48.92 -8.83 24.02
CA GLY A 27 -49.16 -8.78 25.47
C GLY A 27 -48.05 -8.11 26.27
N SER A 28 -46.92 -7.73 25.66
CA SER A 28 -45.91 -6.90 26.32
C SER A 28 -46.40 -5.45 26.53
N ARG A 29 -45.82 -4.76 27.52
CA ARG A 29 -46.15 -3.36 27.84
C ARG A 29 -44.91 -2.47 27.74
N ILE A 30 -45.09 -1.26 27.23
CA ILE A 30 -44.00 -0.30 27.01
C ILE A 30 -43.90 0.62 28.23
N VAL A 31 -42.67 0.80 28.75
CA VAL A 31 -42.37 1.67 29.88
C VAL A 31 -41.40 2.76 29.44
N LEU A 32 -41.83 4.01 29.58
CA LEU A 32 -40.96 5.18 29.46
C LEU A 32 -40.31 5.43 30.84
N THR A 33 -39.03 5.13 30.99
CA THR A 33 -38.36 4.98 32.30
C THR A 33 -38.10 6.31 33.02
N GLY A 34 -38.04 7.43 32.30
CA GLY A 34 -37.97 8.78 32.86
C GLY A 34 -39.04 9.70 32.26
N GLY A 35 -39.00 9.86 30.94
CA GLY A 35 -39.92 10.66 30.15
C GLY A 35 -39.69 10.47 28.65
N ALA A 36 -40.06 11.46 27.85
CA ALA A 36 -39.88 11.46 26.40
C ALA A 36 -39.30 12.80 25.93
N HIS A 37 -38.58 12.77 24.81
CA HIS A 37 -38.15 13.97 24.10
C HIS A 37 -39.35 14.90 23.82
N PRO A 38 -39.22 16.24 23.85
CA PRO A 38 -40.36 17.15 23.72
C PRO A 38 -41.29 16.86 22.54
N THR A 39 -40.74 16.55 21.37
CA THR A 39 -41.50 16.20 20.15
C THR A 39 -42.29 14.90 20.31
N VAL A 40 -41.69 13.88 20.95
CA VAL A 40 -42.36 12.61 21.26
C VAL A 40 -43.45 12.83 22.31
N ARG A 41 -43.21 13.70 23.30
CA ARG A 41 -44.22 14.04 24.31
C ARG A 41 -45.43 14.73 23.68
N GLU A 42 -45.23 15.65 22.74
CA GLU A 42 -46.30 16.29 21.98
C GLU A 42 -47.06 15.28 21.12
N PHE A 43 -46.37 14.37 20.46
CA PHE A 43 -46.98 13.27 19.70
C PHE A 43 -47.83 12.37 20.60
N LEU A 44 -47.26 11.91 21.71
CA LEU A 44 -47.95 11.05 22.68
C LEU A 44 -49.14 11.78 23.33
N ALA A 45 -49.10 13.10 23.52
CA ALA A 45 -50.25 13.83 24.08
C ALA A 45 -51.54 13.64 23.25
N LEU A 46 -51.41 13.36 21.94
CA LEU A 46 -52.52 13.12 21.04
C LEU A 46 -52.80 11.64 20.78
N HIS A 47 -51.75 10.78 20.86
CA HIS A 47 -51.81 9.38 20.41
C HIS A 47 -51.49 8.34 21.49
N ARG A 48 -51.40 8.72 22.77
CA ARG A 48 -50.96 7.83 23.86
C ARG A 48 -51.75 6.53 23.94
N ASP A 49 -53.07 6.63 23.79
CA ASP A 49 -54.01 5.51 24.00
C ASP A 49 -53.93 4.46 22.88
N GLU A 50 -53.24 4.76 21.78
CA GLU A 50 -53.02 3.83 20.66
C GLU A 50 -51.87 2.84 20.93
N PHE A 51 -51.07 3.06 21.98
CA PHE A 51 -49.90 2.25 22.30
C PHE A 51 -50.05 1.53 23.64
N ALA A 52 -49.38 0.37 23.78
CA ALA A 52 -49.41 -0.47 24.99
C ALA A 52 -48.59 0.11 26.17
N LEU A 53 -48.65 1.42 26.39
CA LEU A 53 -47.90 2.13 27.41
C LEU A 53 -48.42 1.80 28.81
N ILE A 54 -47.51 1.62 29.77
CA ILE A 54 -47.83 1.53 31.20
C ILE A 54 -46.92 2.49 31.96
N GLU A 55 -47.51 3.21 32.92
CA GLU A 55 -46.70 4.09 33.76
C GLU A 55 -45.82 3.27 34.70
N MET A 56 -44.59 3.72 34.90
CA MET A 56 -43.62 3.00 35.73
C MET A 56 -44.15 2.72 37.15
N ARG A 57 -44.91 3.66 37.73
CA ARG A 57 -45.55 3.51 39.05
C ARG A 57 -46.63 2.43 39.13
N SER A 58 -47.15 1.99 37.98
CA SER A 58 -48.20 0.97 37.87
C SER A 58 -47.62 -0.42 37.58
N VAL A 59 -46.30 -0.55 37.45
CA VAL A 59 -45.61 -1.82 37.25
C VAL A 59 -45.32 -2.45 38.62
N ASN A 60 -45.72 -3.71 38.80
CA ASN A 60 -45.31 -4.51 39.96
C ASN A 60 -44.03 -5.31 39.61
N PRO A 61 -42.88 -5.04 40.25
CA PRO A 61 -41.61 -5.74 39.97
C PRO A 61 -41.68 -7.26 40.14
N ASP A 62 -42.45 -7.76 41.11
CA ASP A 62 -42.56 -9.20 41.39
C ASP A 62 -43.27 -9.97 40.27
N LEU A 63 -44.06 -9.26 39.45
CA LEU A 63 -44.78 -9.86 38.32
C LEU A 63 -43.99 -9.77 37.01
N ILE A 64 -42.80 -9.14 36.98
CA ILE A 64 -42.00 -9.03 35.76
C ILE A 64 -41.42 -10.40 35.41
N ARG A 65 -41.63 -10.84 34.17
CA ARG A 65 -41.11 -12.12 33.64
C ARG A 65 -39.91 -11.93 32.74
N SER A 66 -39.97 -10.94 31.85
CA SER A 66 -38.89 -10.63 30.91
C SER A 66 -38.78 -9.12 30.67
N LEU A 67 -37.58 -8.67 30.31
CA LEU A 67 -37.27 -7.28 29.99
C LEU A 67 -36.65 -7.20 28.59
N ILE A 68 -37.09 -6.23 27.81
CA ILE A 68 -36.53 -5.94 26.48
C ILE A 68 -36.11 -4.48 26.47
N ILE A 69 -34.86 -4.21 26.14
CA ILE A 69 -34.28 -2.86 26.14
C ILE A 69 -34.08 -2.45 24.68
N VAL A 70 -34.49 -1.23 24.37
CA VAL A 70 -34.38 -0.65 23.03
C VAL A 70 -33.52 0.60 23.04
N ASP A 71 -32.71 0.75 21.99
CA ASP A 71 -31.88 1.93 21.70
C ASP A 71 -31.01 2.37 22.90
N ASN A 72 -30.47 1.38 23.62
CA ASN A 72 -29.66 1.62 24.79
C ASN A 72 -28.85 0.40 25.23
N GLN A 73 -27.56 0.61 25.48
CA GLN A 73 -26.64 -0.38 26.03
C GLN A 73 -26.20 -0.11 27.48
N TRP A 74 -26.69 0.97 28.11
CA TRP A 74 -26.18 1.48 29.39
C TRP A 74 -27.22 1.47 30.52
N ARG A 75 -26.88 0.93 31.70
CA ARG A 75 -27.76 0.88 32.88
C ARG A 75 -28.16 2.27 33.36
N GLU A 76 -27.23 3.22 33.36
CA GLU A 76 -27.47 4.59 33.83
C GLU A 76 -28.62 5.26 33.07
N ARG A 77 -28.69 5.02 31.75
CA ARG A 77 -29.73 5.55 30.86
C ARG A 77 -31.13 4.96 31.11
N LEU A 78 -31.29 3.95 31.95
CA LEU A 78 -32.60 3.40 32.38
C LEU A 78 -33.13 4.01 33.68
N GLY A 79 -32.32 4.82 34.38
CA GLY A 79 -32.72 5.47 35.63
C GLY A 79 -33.21 4.48 36.68
N LYS A 80 -34.36 4.75 37.31
CA LYS A 80 -34.90 3.88 38.37
C LYS A 80 -35.23 2.46 37.88
N ALA A 81 -35.50 2.28 36.59
CA ALA A 81 -35.83 0.97 36.03
C ALA A 81 -34.61 0.04 35.92
N SER A 82 -33.39 0.58 36.02
CA SER A 82 -32.15 -0.22 36.05
C SER A 82 -32.16 -1.28 37.15
N GLN A 83 -32.80 -1.01 38.29
CA GLN A 83 -32.94 -1.94 39.42
C GLN A 83 -33.72 -3.20 39.05
N TRP A 84 -34.58 -3.14 38.01
CA TRP A 84 -35.34 -4.30 37.57
C TRP A 84 -34.49 -5.32 36.83
N LEU A 85 -33.31 -4.94 36.33
CA LEU A 85 -32.36 -5.87 35.69
C LEU A 85 -31.77 -6.87 36.69
N ASP A 86 -31.80 -6.53 37.98
CA ASP A 86 -31.21 -7.34 39.06
C ASP A 86 -32.21 -8.30 39.72
N LEU A 87 -33.43 -8.43 39.17
CA LEU A 87 -34.46 -9.33 39.69
C LEU A 87 -34.12 -10.80 39.37
N GLY A 88 -33.89 -11.60 40.42
CA GLY A 88 -33.43 -12.99 40.29
C GLY A 88 -34.45 -13.97 39.68
N HIS A 89 -35.71 -13.56 39.50
CA HIS A 89 -36.77 -14.38 38.89
C HIS A 89 -37.02 -14.07 37.41
N LEU A 90 -36.23 -13.18 36.80
CA LEU A 90 -36.33 -12.88 35.36
C LEU A 90 -35.99 -14.11 34.52
N GLN A 91 -36.81 -14.35 33.50
CA GLN A 91 -36.63 -15.46 32.56
C GLN A 91 -35.70 -15.08 31.40
N ALA A 92 -35.73 -13.82 30.96
CA ALA A 92 -34.90 -13.33 29.86
C ALA A 92 -34.75 -11.81 29.91
N ILE A 93 -33.57 -11.35 29.48
CA ILE A 93 -33.27 -9.94 29.17
C ILE A 93 -32.83 -9.89 27.70
N GLU A 94 -33.46 -9.04 26.89
CA GLU A 94 -33.11 -8.87 25.47
C GLU A 94 -32.71 -7.43 25.19
N LEU A 95 -31.73 -7.23 24.33
CA LEU A 95 -31.20 -5.92 23.98
C LEU A 95 -31.20 -5.71 22.47
N TYR A 96 -31.73 -4.57 22.02
CA TYR A 96 -31.74 -4.12 20.62
C TYR A 96 -31.14 -2.72 20.54
N ASP A 97 -30.07 -2.55 19.77
CA ASP A 97 -29.40 -1.27 19.53
C ASP A 97 -28.62 -1.34 18.19
N HIS A 98 -28.31 -0.21 17.59
CA HIS A 98 -27.56 -0.09 16.33
C HIS A 98 -26.12 0.41 16.49
N HIS A 99 -25.72 0.82 17.70
CA HIS A 99 -24.37 1.30 18.01
C HIS A 99 -23.39 0.14 18.29
N LEU A 100 -22.46 -0.13 17.36
CA LEU A 100 -21.47 -1.23 17.48
C LEU A 100 -20.25 -0.89 18.36
N ASP A 101 -19.93 0.38 18.54
CA ASP A 101 -18.65 0.82 19.15
C ASP A 101 -18.72 0.99 20.69
N SER A 102 -19.72 0.43 21.35
CA SER A 102 -19.97 0.61 22.80
C SER A 102 -19.81 -0.70 23.58
N GLU A 103 -19.01 -0.70 24.66
CA GLU A 103 -19.00 -1.80 25.64
C GLU A 103 -20.23 -1.71 26.55
N SER A 104 -21.20 -2.61 26.39
CA SER A 104 -22.43 -2.61 27.21
C SER A 104 -22.19 -3.05 28.66
N ASP A 105 -22.83 -2.39 29.61
CA ASP A 105 -22.85 -2.75 31.05
C ASP A 105 -24.09 -3.58 31.45
N ILE A 106 -24.92 -3.97 30.48
CA ILE A 106 -26.14 -4.76 30.68
C ILE A 106 -25.86 -6.22 30.33
N HIS A 107 -25.97 -7.11 31.31
CA HIS A 107 -25.88 -8.56 31.10
C HIS A 107 -27.20 -9.10 30.50
N ALA A 108 -27.35 -9.00 29.18
CA ALA A 108 -28.52 -9.51 28.46
C ALA A 108 -28.40 -10.99 28.08
N SER A 109 -29.53 -11.72 28.09
CA SER A 109 -29.65 -13.11 27.63
C SER A 109 -29.57 -13.23 26.12
N SER A 110 -29.99 -12.19 25.40
CA SER A 110 -29.83 -12.07 23.93
C SER A 110 -29.55 -10.62 23.55
N VAL A 111 -28.67 -10.44 22.56
CA VAL A 111 -28.17 -9.15 22.12
C VAL A 111 -28.29 -9.06 20.60
N HIS A 112 -28.98 -8.05 20.13
CA HIS A 112 -29.24 -7.77 18.72
C HIS A 112 -28.61 -6.41 18.37
N LEU A 113 -27.35 -6.47 17.94
CA LEU A 113 -26.55 -5.30 17.54
C LEU A 113 -26.18 -5.42 16.06
N GLU A 114 -26.60 -4.46 15.25
CA GLU A 114 -26.28 -4.42 13.84
C GLU A 114 -26.07 -2.97 13.37
N ALA A 115 -25.12 -2.75 12.46
CA ALA A 115 -24.86 -1.44 11.85
C ALA A 115 -25.99 -1.05 10.88
N VAL A 116 -27.06 -0.47 11.41
CA VAL A 116 -28.16 0.14 10.67
C VAL A 116 -28.36 1.58 11.13
N GLY A 117 -29.13 2.37 10.38
CA GLY A 117 -29.31 3.79 10.68
C GLY A 117 -30.30 4.10 11.81
N ALA A 118 -31.06 3.11 12.30
CA ALA A 118 -31.97 3.24 13.43
C ALA A 118 -32.28 1.86 14.05
N THR A 119 -32.46 1.77 15.38
CA THR A 119 -32.88 0.52 16.05
C THR A 119 -34.23 0.04 15.53
N THR A 120 -35.14 0.96 15.20
CA THR A 120 -36.45 0.66 14.62
C THR A 120 -36.34 -0.17 13.33
N THR A 121 -35.29 0.03 12.52
CA THR A 121 -35.06 -0.74 11.28
C THR A 121 -34.95 -2.24 11.56
N LEU A 122 -34.25 -2.64 12.63
CA LEU A 122 -34.13 -4.04 13.04
C LEU A 122 -35.50 -4.64 13.38
N ILE A 123 -36.33 -3.86 14.05
CA ILE A 123 -37.67 -4.28 14.47
C ILE A 123 -38.61 -4.39 13.28
N VAL A 124 -38.53 -3.48 12.30
CA VAL A 124 -39.29 -3.56 11.04
C VAL A 124 -38.94 -4.83 10.28
N GLU A 125 -37.65 -5.14 10.14
CA GLU A 125 -37.22 -6.37 9.47
C GLU A 125 -37.69 -7.64 10.21
N ALA A 126 -37.68 -7.62 11.54
CA ALA A 126 -38.22 -8.71 12.34
C ALA A 126 -39.74 -8.89 12.11
N LEU A 127 -40.51 -7.79 12.03
CA LEU A 127 -41.94 -7.83 11.69
C LEU A 127 -42.20 -8.35 10.29
N GLN A 128 -41.38 -7.96 9.31
CA GLN A 128 -41.45 -8.48 7.94
C GLN A 128 -41.22 -10.00 7.91
N LYS A 129 -40.18 -10.49 8.58
CA LYS A 129 -39.87 -11.92 8.70
C LYS A 129 -41.01 -12.70 9.38
N ALA A 130 -41.63 -12.10 10.40
CA ALA A 130 -42.78 -12.67 11.09
C ALA A 130 -44.11 -12.51 10.32
N GLN A 131 -44.13 -11.80 9.20
CA GLN A 131 -45.32 -11.46 8.41
C GLN A 131 -46.41 -10.72 9.21
N ILE A 132 -46.03 -9.95 10.23
CA ILE A 132 -46.94 -9.14 11.05
C ILE A 132 -47.00 -7.73 10.46
N LYS A 133 -48.18 -7.31 10.02
CA LYS A 133 -48.39 -5.96 9.48
C LYS A 133 -48.83 -4.99 10.58
N PRO A 134 -48.08 -3.90 10.85
CA PRO A 134 -48.52 -2.86 11.77
C PRO A 134 -49.75 -2.13 11.23
N ASN A 135 -50.56 -1.58 12.15
CA ASN A 135 -51.63 -0.65 11.78
C ASN A 135 -51.03 0.71 11.36
N SER A 136 -51.86 1.60 10.81
CA SER A 136 -51.39 2.90 10.29
C SER A 136 -50.62 3.72 11.33
N MET A 137 -51.06 3.76 12.59
CA MET A 137 -50.38 4.54 13.62
C MET A 137 -49.05 3.93 14.06
N ALA A 138 -49.01 2.61 14.28
CA ALA A 138 -47.77 1.90 14.57
C ALA A 138 -46.76 2.04 13.41
N ALA A 139 -47.24 1.94 12.16
CA ALA A 139 -46.41 2.15 10.99
C ALA A 139 -45.87 3.59 10.93
N THR A 140 -46.68 4.58 11.31
CA THR A 140 -46.32 6.01 11.33
C THR A 140 -45.24 6.30 12.37
N VAL A 141 -45.38 5.82 13.62
CA VAL A 141 -44.38 6.07 14.67
C VAL A 141 -43.07 5.33 14.40
N MET A 142 -43.14 4.12 13.85
CA MET A 142 -41.94 3.40 13.41
C MET A 142 -41.23 4.13 12.26
N ALA A 143 -41.98 4.66 11.29
CA ALA A 143 -41.40 5.45 10.22
C ALA A 143 -40.77 6.74 10.73
N LEU A 144 -41.39 7.40 11.73
CA LEU A 144 -40.81 8.55 12.42
C LEU A 144 -39.48 8.21 13.10
N GLY A 145 -39.37 7.05 13.75
CA GLY A 145 -38.12 6.59 14.35
C GLY A 145 -36.98 6.52 13.35
N ILE A 146 -37.22 5.86 12.21
CA ILE A 146 -36.22 5.76 11.15
C ILE A 146 -35.93 7.14 10.53
N HIS A 147 -36.95 7.95 10.22
CA HIS A 147 -36.77 9.26 9.61
C HIS A 147 -35.97 10.23 10.48
N VAL A 148 -36.20 10.24 11.79
CA VAL A 148 -35.51 11.16 12.71
C VAL A 148 -34.05 10.73 12.89
N ASP A 149 -33.79 9.44 13.07
CA ASP A 149 -32.45 8.95 13.40
C ASP A 149 -31.52 8.83 12.17
N THR A 150 -32.09 8.62 10.99
CA THR A 150 -31.34 8.63 9.71
C THR A 150 -31.23 10.00 9.06
N GLY A 151 -31.82 11.05 9.66
CA GLY A 151 -31.95 12.35 9.01
C GLY A 151 -32.70 12.24 7.68
N SER A 152 -33.73 11.39 7.62
CA SER A 152 -34.42 10.99 6.39
C SER A 152 -33.47 10.47 5.31
N LEU A 153 -32.60 9.52 5.71
CA LEU A 153 -31.60 8.84 4.89
C LEU A 153 -30.43 9.73 4.42
N THR A 154 -30.19 10.87 5.09
CA THR A 154 -29.10 11.79 4.73
C THR A 154 -27.90 11.70 5.68
N PHE A 155 -28.05 11.10 6.86
CA PHE A 155 -26.94 10.92 7.80
C PHE A 155 -26.02 9.80 7.36
N ALA A 156 -24.71 9.91 7.67
CA ALA A 156 -23.70 8.96 7.24
C ALA A 156 -23.91 7.52 7.74
N GLY A 157 -24.59 7.34 8.88
CA GLY A 157 -24.97 6.03 9.42
C GLY A 157 -26.18 5.37 8.73
N SER A 158 -26.85 6.07 7.82
CA SER A 158 -28.02 5.54 7.09
C SER A 158 -27.60 4.45 6.12
N THR A 159 -28.39 3.38 6.05
CA THR A 159 -28.12 2.21 5.22
C THR A 159 -29.27 1.96 4.24
N PRO A 160 -29.06 1.15 3.17
CA PRO A 160 -30.14 0.73 2.29
C PRO A 160 -31.27 -0.01 3.02
N ARG A 161 -30.98 -0.63 4.18
CA ARG A 161 -31.95 -1.37 4.99
C ARG A 161 -32.99 -0.42 5.60
N ASP A 162 -32.57 0.76 6.02
CA ASP A 162 -33.46 1.81 6.53
C ASP A 162 -34.44 2.26 5.44
N ALA A 163 -33.95 2.41 4.19
CA ALA A 163 -34.79 2.74 3.05
C ALA A 163 -35.82 1.65 2.73
N TYR A 164 -35.42 0.37 2.78
CA TYR A 164 -36.33 -0.76 2.58
C TYR A 164 -37.38 -0.86 3.70
N ALA A 165 -36.98 -0.63 4.95
CA ALA A 165 -37.88 -0.60 6.09
C ALA A 165 -38.93 0.52 5.94
N LEU A 166 -38.50 1.74 5.59
CA LEU A 166 -39.41 2.87 5.31
C LEU A 166 -40.37 2.55 4.15
N ALA A 167 -39.87 2.02 3.05
CA ALA A 167 -40.70 1.65 1.90
C ALA A 167 -41.79 0.65 2.31
N TRP A 168 -41.45 -0.34 3.14
CA TRP A 168 -42.43 -1.30 3.64
C TRP A 168 -43.45 -0.69 4.60
N LEU A 169 -43.02 0.18 5.52
CA LEU A 169 -43.93 0.89 6.42
C LEU A 169 -44.92 1.78 5.65
N MET A 170 -44.49 2.38 4.54
CA MET A 170 -45.39 3.10 3.63
C MET A 170 -46.46 2.18 3.02
N THR A 171 -46.11 0.92 2.68
CA THR A 171 -47.12 -0.06 2.25
C THR A 171 -48.11 -0.44 3.35
N CYS A 172 -47.73 -0.24 4.62
CA CYS A 172 -48.59 -0.43 5.80
C CYS A 172 -49.39 0.85 6.15
N ALA A 173 -49.53 1.79 5.20
CA ALA A 173 -50.27 3.04 5.35
C ALA A 173 -49.74 3.96 6.46
N ALA A 174 -48.40 4.05 6.60
CA ALA A 174 -47.78 5.10 7.40
C ALA A 174 -48.21 6.51 6.91
N ASN A 175 -48.59 7.38 7.84
CA ASN A 175 -49.15 8.69 7.53
C ASN A 175 -48.03 9.71 7.27
N ILE A 176 -47.77 9.97 5.99
CA ILE A 176 -46.73 10.89 5.53
C ILE A 176 -46.93 12.32 6.05
N LYS A 177 -48.18 12.78 6.22
CA LYS A 177 -48.44 14.13 6.74
C LYS A 177 -47.99 14.27 8.20
N THR A 178 -48.27 13.26 9.01
CA THR A 178 -47.82 13.22 10.40
C THR A 178 -46.30 13.07 10.47
N ILE A 179 -45.70 12.24 9.61
CA ILE A 179 -44.24 12.11 9.54
C ILE A 179 -43.60 13.47 9.25
N ALA A 180 -44.07 14.19 8.24
CA ALA A 180 -43.54 15.50 7.87
C ALA A 180 -43.64 16.53 9.02
N GLN A 181 -44.73 16.48 9.79
CA GLN A 181 -44.94 17.39 10.93
C GLN A 181 -43.93 17.18 12.07
N TYR A 182 -43.56 15.93 12.36
CA TYR A 182 -42.72 15.60 13.52
C TYR A 182 -41.25 15.32 13.17
N CYS A 183 -40.93 15.05 11.90
CA CYS A 183 -39.55 14.82 11.45
C CYS A 183 -38.72 16.11 11.41
N GLN A 184 -39.34 17.26 11.19
CA GLN A 184 -38.69 18.58 11.23
C GLN A 184 -39.48 19.50 12.16
N PRO A 185 -39.26 19.44 13.48
CA PRO A 185 -40.01 20.27 14.41
C PRO A 185 -39.72 21.74 14.12
N SER A 186 -40.76 22.50 13.77
CA SER A 186 -40.67 23.96 13.68
C SER A 186 -40.25 24.52 15.04
N PHE A 187 -39.36 25.52 15.05
CA PHE A 187 -39.03 26.24 16.28
C PHE A 187 -40.30 26.75 16.96
N SER A 188 -40.36 26.62 18.29
CA SER A 188 -41.37 27.32 19.08
C SER A 188 -41.24 28.83 18.84
N PRO A 189 -42.32 29.63 19.00
CA PRO A 189 -42.25 31.08 18.79
C PRO A 189 -41.07 31.74 19.53
N ARG A 190 -40.81 31.29 20.76
CA ARG A 190 -39.67 31.75 21.57
C ARG A 190 -38.31 31.36 20.98
N LEU A 191 -38.16 30.16 20.40
CA LEU A 191 -36.94 29.77 19.71
C LEU A 191 -36.78 30.47 18.35
N GLN A 192 -37.88 30.83 17.66
CA GLN A 192 -37.84 31.62 16.42
C GLN A 192 -37.30 33.03 16.69
N GLU A 193 -37.76 33.67 17.77
CA GLU A 193 -37.25 34.97 18.22
C GLU A 193 -35.76 34.89 18.54
N LEU A 194 -35.33 33.88 19.30
CA LEU A 194 -33.92 33.69 19.65
C LEU A 194 -33.04 33.33 18.46
N PHE A 195 -33.55 32.54 17.52
CA PHE A 195 -32.86 32.25 16.27
C PHE A 195 -32.63 33.54 15.47
N SER A 196 -33.66 34.40 15.38
CA SER A 196 -33.55 35.70 14.68
C SER A 196 -32.50 36.60 15.36
N LEU A 197 -32.55 36.71 16.69
CA LEU A 197 -31.55 37.43 17.47
C LEU A 197 -30.14 36.85 17.33
N ALA A 198 -30.00 35.52 17.32
CA ALA A 198 -28.71 34.87 17.13
C ALA A 198 -28.16 35.10 15.72
N TRP A 199 -29.03 35.06 14.70
CA TRP A 199 -28.66 35.31 13.31
C TRP A 199 -28.13 36.74 13.13
N GLU A 200 -28.79 37.73 13.73
CA GLU A 200 -28.36 39.14 13.69
C GLU A 200 -27.00 39.37 14.37
N ASN A 201 -26.71 38.62 15.44
CA ASN A 201 -25.47 38.74 16.23
C ASN A 201 -24.41 37.68 15.88
N LEU A 202 -24.58 36.95 14.78
CA LEU A 202 -23.67 35.88 14.39
C LEU A 202 -22.36 36.48 13.85
N GLU A 203 -21.25 36.17 14.50
CA GLU A 203 -19.92 36.58 14.05
C GLU A 203 -19.16 35.43 13.40
N ILE A 204 -18.77 35.60 12.14
CA ILE A 204 -18.05 34.59 11.36
C ILE A 204 -16.62 35.05 11.09
N LYS A 205 -15.63 34.21 11.42
CA LYS A 205 -14.21 34.40 11.11
C LYS A 205 -13.72 33.29 10.20
N THR A 206 -12.93 33.64 9.19
CA THR A 206 -12.29 32.63 8.33
C THR A 206 -10.89 32.34 8.85
N ILE A 207 -10.64 31.10 9.27
CA ILE A 207 -9.36 30.63 9.84
C ILE A 207 -8.87 29.45 9.00
N HIS A 208 -7.67 29.56 8.42
CA HIS A 208 -7.11 28.53 7.53
C HIS A 208 -8.09 28.09 6.42
N GLY A 209 -8.96 29.00 5.97
CA GLY A 209 -9.95 28.71 4.95
C GLY A 209 -11.26 28.09 5.42
N ARG A 210 -11.43 27.92 6.73
CA ARG A 210 -12.64 27.39 7.35
C ARG A 210 -13.40 28.51 8.05
N LYS A 211 -14.73 28.55 7.91
CA LYS A 211 -15.60 29.55 8.52
C LYS A 211 -15.97 29.10 9.94
N ILE A 212 -15.55 29.86 10.93
CA ILE A 212 -15.84 29.62 12.34
C ILE A 212 -16.80 30.69 12.81
N ALA A 213 -18.01 30.27 13.16
CA ALA A 213 -19.04 31.13 13.70
C ALA A 213 -19.04 31.11 15.23
N HIS A 214 -19.41 32.23 15.83
CA HIS A 214 -19.75 32.28 17.25
C HIS A 214 -20.82 33.33 17.50
N VAL A 215 -21.60 33.13 18.56
CA VAL A 215 -22.65 34.05 18.99
C VAL A 215 -22.86 33.93 20.49
N LEU A 216 -23.20 35.04 21.15
CA LEU A 216 -23.57 35.07 22.56
C LEU A 216 -24.93 35.75 22.73
N LEU A 217 -25.91 35.02 23.24
CA LEU A 217 -27.22 35.55 23.60
C LEU A 217 -27.37 35.76 25.11
N HIS A 218 -28.15 36.76 25.50
CA HIS A 218 -28.51 37.03 26.89
C HIS A 218 -30.03 36.97 27.06
N THR A 219 -30.52 36.20 28.03
CA THR A 219 -31.95 36.12 28.37
C THR A 219 -32.17 36.09 29.87
N ALA A 220 -33.40 36.35 30.33
CA ALA A 220 -33.74 36.29 31.75
C ALA A 220 -33.59 34.88 32.35
N ASP A 221 -34.15 33.86 31.69
CA ASP A 221 -34.14 32.48 32.20
C ASP A 221 -33.36 31.52 31.31
N PHE A 222 -33.08 30.32 31.84
CA PHE A 222 -32.61 29.20 31.04
C PHE A 222 -33.68 28.78 30.01
N ILE A 223 -33.26 28.57 28.76
CA ILE A 223 -34.16 28.21 27.67
C ILE A 223 -33.75 26.84 27.12
N PRO A 224 -34.58 25.79 27.29
CA PRO A 224 -34.28 24.48 26.72
C PRO A 224 -34.44 24.51 25.19
N GLY A 225 -33.69 23.65 24.50
CA GLY A 225 -33.83 23.44 23.04
C GLY A 225 -32.89 24.26 22.15
N LEU A 226 -31.99 25.06 22.71
CA LEU A 226 -31.03 25.89 21.96
C LEU A 226 -30.07 25.08 21.05
N SER A 227 -29.89 23.78 21.30
CA SER A 227 -29.14 22.89 20.41
C SER A 227 -29.66 22.88 18.98
N SER A 228 -31.00 22.94 18.81
CA SER A 228 -31.64 22.99 17.49
C SER A 228 -31.40 24.33 16.77
N VAL A 229 -31.30 25.41 17.54
CA VAL A 229 -30.96 26.75 17.02
C VAL A 229 -29.50 26.78 16.56
N ALA A 230 -28.58 26.22 17.36
CA ALA A 230 -27.16 26.12 16.99
C ALA A 230 -26.95 25.27 15.73
N GLU A 231 -27.63 24.13 15.60
CA GLU A 231 -27.59 23.29 14.39
C GLU A 231 -28.08 24.05 13.16
N ARG A 232 -29.23 24.73 13.27
CA ARG A 232 -29.78 25.49 12.15
C ARG A 232 -28.93 26.71 11.76
N LEU A 233 -28.30 27.36 12.74
CA LEU A 233 -27.35 28.45 12.50
C LEU A 233 -26.12 27.96 11.73
N LEU A 234 -25.55 26.82 12.13
CA LEU A 234 -24.41 26.23 11.43
C LEU A 234 -24.78 25.89 9.97
N GLU A 235 -25.94 25.28 9.75
CA GLU A 235 -26.44 24.96 8.40
C GLU A 235 -26.63 26.19 7.52
N LEU A 236 -27.37 27.19 8.01
CA LEU A 236 -27.76 28.35 7.19
C LEU A 236 -26.62 29.33 6.98
N SER A 237 -25.67 29.43 7.93
CA SER A 237 -24.51 30.32 7.80
C SER A 237 -23.40 29.75 6.93
N ASP A 238 -23.52 28.49 6.47
CA ASP A 238 -22.47 27.77 5.75
C ASP A 238 -21.14 27.81 6.52
N SER A 239 -21.20 27.66 7.84
CA SER A 239 -20.03 27.65 8.71
C SER A 239 -19.56 26.22 8.97
N ASP A 240 -18.25 26.04 9.10
CA ASP A 240 -17.63 24.75 9.38
C ASP A 240 -17.69 24.39 10.88
N ALA A 241 -17.67 25.40 11.76
CA ALA A 241 -17.87 25.22 13.19
C ALA A 241 -18.62 26.40 13.81
N LEU A 242 -19.31 26.15 14.93
CA LEU A 242 -20.09 27.13 15.69
C LEU A 242 -19.87 26.95 17.19
N LEU A 243 -19.63 28.06 17.90
CA LEU A 243 -19.81 28.15 19.35
C LEU A 243 -20.98 29.08 19.69
N PHE A 244 -22.05 28.50 20.20
CA PHE A 244 -23.25 29.21 20.62
C PHE A 244 -23.27 29.37 22.14
N GLY A 245 -23.06 30.60 22.62
CA GLY A 245 -23.15 30.96 24.03
C GLY A 245 -24.55 31.48 24.40
N HIS A 246 -25.05 31.06 25.55
CA HIS A 246 -26.30 31.51 26.13
C HIS A 246 -26.11 31.88 27.60
N SER A 247 -26.24 33.17 27.92
CA SER A 247 -26.11 33.71 29.26
C SER A 247 -27.47 34.06 29.87
N TYR A 248 -27.63 33.78 31.17
CA TYR A 248 -28.82 34.11 31.94
C TYR A 248 -28.49 34.30 33.43
N SER A 249 -29.29 35.12 34.14
CA SER A 249 -29.16 35.39 35.57
C SER A 249 -30.50 35.19 36.27
N LYS A 250 -30.48 34.64 37.49
CA LYS A 250 -31.71 34.47 38.31
C LYS A 250 -32.07 35.70 39.15
N ASP A 251 -31.12 36.63 39.34
CA ASP A 251 -31.29 37.85 40.12
C ASP A 251 -30.93 39.06 39.24
N GLU A 252 -31.86 40.01 39.08
CA GLU A 252 -31.67 41.24 38.28
C GLU A 252 -30.72 42.25 38.94
N GLU A 253 -30.43 42.11 40.24
CA GLU A 253 -29.67 43.11 41.02
C GLU A 253 -28.16 42.81 41.18
N ASP A 254 -27.69 41.61 40.82
CA ASP A 254 -26.27 41.24 40.98
C ASP A 254 -25.66 40.71 39.66
N ASN A 255 -25.07 41.63 38.88
CA ASN A 255 -24.36 41.35 37.62
C ASN A 255 -23.13 40.42 37.79
N SER A 256 -22.76 40.04 39.02
CA SER A 256 -21.56 39.23 39.28
C SER A 256 -21.76 37.72 39.15
N ARG A 257 -23.01 37.21 39.09
CA ARG A 257 -23.34 35.77 39.10
C ARG A 257 -24.11 35.30 37.87
N GLN A 258 -23.53 35.50 36.69
CA GLN A 258 -24.12 35.04 35.44
C GLN A 258 -23.82 33.56 35.19
N ARG A 259 -24.83 32.83 34.71
CA ARG A 259 -24.67 31.48 34.17
C ARG A 259 -24.45 31.57 32.68
N LEU A 260 -23.60 30.70 32.15
CA LEU A 260 -23.33 30.58 30.72
C LEU A 260 -23.46 29.12 30.31
N THR A 261 -24.28 28.83 29.30
CA THR A 261 -24.29 27.56 28.59
C THR A 261 -23.64 27.76 27.23
N VAL A 262 -22.68 26.92 26.86
CA VAL A 262 -22.04 26.94 25.53
C VAL A 262 -22.35 25.65 24.81
N ILE A 263 -22.81 25.76 23.57
CA ILE A 263 -23.11 24.64 22.68
C ILE A 263 -22.15 24.73 21.50
N GLY A 264 -21.36 23.68 21.29
CA GLY A 264 -20.43 23.56 20.18
C GLY A 264 -20.99 22.66 19.08
N ARG A 265 -20.75 23.05 17.82
CA ARG A 265 -20.95 22.20 16.63
C ARG A 265 -19.75 22.33 15.70
N SER A 266 -19.28 21.23 15.13
CA SER A 266 -18.14 21.22 14.20
C SER A 266 -18.32 20.16 13.11
N ARG A 267 -17.99 20.55 11.88
CA ARG A 267 -17.82 19.71 10.69
C ARG A 267 -16.34 19.57 10.30
N ILE A 268 -15.44 20.10 11.12
CA ILE A 268 -14.00 20.13 10.85
C ILE A 268 -13.35 18.84 11.33
N ASP A 269 -12.79 18.09 10.39
CA ASP A 269 -12.00 16.89 10.67
C ASP A 269 -10.74 17.25 11.47
N GLY A 270 -10.50 16.53 12.56
CA GLY A 270 -9.38 16.78 13.48
C GLY A 270 -9.68 17.70 14.67
N VAL A 271 -10.85 18.36 14.69
CA VAL A 271 -11.33 19.12 15.85
C VAL A 271 -12.20 18.21 16.72
N ASN A 272 -11.97 18.22 18.04
CA ASN A 272 -12.74 17.40 18.98
C ASN A 272 -13.37 18.28 20.08
N LEU A 273 -14.66 18.57 19.94
CA LEU A 273 -15.41 19.39 20.89
C LEU A 273 -15.57 18.73 22.26
N TYR A 274 -15.59 17.39 22.34
CA TYR A 274 -15.61 16.69 23.62
C TYR A 274 -14.29 16.92 24.39
N GLN A 275 -13.14 16.84 23.71
CA GLN A 275 -11.85 17.18 24.32
C GLN A 275 -11.76 18.66 24.72
N LEU A 276 -12.40 19.55 23.95
CA LEU A 276 -12.49 20.98 24.27
C LEU A 276 -13.29 21.25 25.54
N PHE A 277 -14.41 20.54 25.74
CA PHE A 277 -15.36 20.83 26.83
C PHE A 277 -15.20 19.94 28.07
N SER A 278 -14.58 18.77 27.96
CA SER A 278 -14.36 17.85 29.09
C SER A 278 -13.58 18.42 30.27
N PRO A 279 -12.58 19.33 30.11
CA PRO A 279 -11.90 19.96 31.25
C PRO A 279 -12.83 20.81 32.13
N TYR A 280 -14.00 21.18 31.60
CA TYR A 280 -15.00 22.01 32.24
C TYR A 280 -16.27 21.22 32.64
N ASN A 281 -16.18 19.89 32.72
CA ASN A 281 -17.32 18.98 32.94
C ASN A 281 -18.42 19.10 31.88
N GLY A 282 -18.07 19.48 30.65
CA GLY A 282 -18.97 19.40 29.51
C GLY A 282 -19.09 17.98 28.95
N GLY A 283 -20.19 17.70 28.27
CA GLY A 283 -20.49 16.39 27.70
C GLY A 283 -20.89 16.46 26.22
N GLY A 284 -20.78 15.33 25.51
CA GLY A 284 -21.16 15.18 24.11
C GLY A 284 -20.14 14.36 23.30
N HIS A 285 -20.09 14.63 22.00
CA HIS A 285 -19.23 13.96 21.02
C HIS A 285 -18.26 14.95 20.34
N ALA A 286 -17.33 14.45 19.53
CA ALA A 286 -16.36 15.28 18.82
C ALA A 286 -16.99 16.37 17.94
N GLN A 287 -18.14 16.09 17.31
CA GLN A 287 -18.86 17.00 16.41
C GLN A 287 -19.89 17.89 17.10
N ALA A 288 -20.35 17.51 18.29
CA ALA A 288 -21.43 18.18 19.00
C ALA A 288 -21.27 18.00 20.51
N ALA A 289 -21.02 19.09 21.24
CA ALA A 289 -20.85 19.05 22.70
C ALA A 289 -21.52 20.26 23.36
N SER A 290 -21.72 20.19 24.67
CA SER A 290 -22.21 21.33 25.47
C SER A 290 -21.58 21.38 26.85
N VAL A 291 -21.48 22.58 27.41
CA VAL A 291 -20.93 22.84 28.74
C VAL A 291 -21.69 23.97 29.41
N SER A 292 -21.83 23.91 30.75
CA SER A 292 -22.49 24.95 31.54
C SER A 292 -21.58 25.46 32.65
N PHE A 293 -21.37 26.77 32.69
CA PHE A 293 -20.56 27.47 33.68
C PHE A 293 -21.44 28.22 34.67
N ARG A 294 -20.94 28.38 35.90
CA ARG A 294 -21.56 29.18 36.98
C ARG A 294 -20.59 30.27 37.42
N ASP A 295 -21.11 31.46 37.68
CA ASP A 295 -20.35 32.60 38.21
C ASP A 295 -19.14 32.99 37.32
N VAL A 296 -19.37 33.08 36.01
CA VAL A 296 -18.35 33.43 35.01
C VAL A 296 -18.69 34.71 34.26
N GLN A 297 -17.66 35.35 33.70
CA GLN A 297 -17.81 36.44 32.73
C GLN A 297 -18.07 35.83 31.33
N PRO A 298 -19.31 35.91 30.78
CA PRO A 298 -19.67 35.09 29.63
C PRO A 298 -18.86 35.36 28.37
N VAL A 299 -18.59 36.64 28.09
CA VAL A 299 -17.81 37.08 26.92
C VAL A 299 -16.38 36.55 26.97
N GLN A 300 -15.74 36.64 28.14
CA GLN A 300 -14.35 36.20 28.31
C GLN A 300 -14.25 34.68 28.16
N GLN A 301 -15.19 33.93 28.77
CA GLN A 301 -15.19 32.47 28.71
C GLN A 301 -15.45 31.96 27.28
N LEU A 302 -16.39 32.56 26.55
CA LEU A 302 -16.67 32.19 25.16
C LEU A 302 -15.47 32.47 24.25
N ASN A 303 -14.80 33.61 24.43
CA ASN A 303 -13.60 33.96 23.67
C ASN A 303 -12.42 33.02 23.94
N GLN A 304 -12.27 32.55 25.19
CA GLN A 304 -11.26 31.54 25.54
C GLN A 304 -11.53 30.23 24.79
N LEU A 305 -12.76 29.71 24.86
CA LEU A 305 -13.15 28.49 24.14
C LEU A 305 -13.01 28.63 22.62
N LEU A 306 -13.28 29.82 22.09
CA LEU A 306 -13.06 30.12 20.67
C LEU A 306 -11.57 30.07 20.30
N GLY A 307 -10.70 30.60 21.15
CA GLY A 307 -9.24 30.51 20.98
C GLY A 307 -8.74 29.06 20.98
N ASP A 308 -9.22 28.26 21.93
CA ASP A 308 -8.88 26.84 22.05
C ASP A 308 -9.42 26.02 20.87
N LEU A 309 -10.63 26.33 20.38
CA LEU A 309 -11.20 25.75 19.17
C LEU A 309 -10.32 26.08 17.95
N ILE A 310 -9.93 27.33 17.79
CA ILE A 310 -9.06 27.81 16.70
C ILE A 310 -7.71 27.10 16.73
N ALA A 311 -7.14 26.87 17.91
CA ALA A 311 -5.86 26.18 18.07
C ALA A 311 -5.91 24.70 17.64
N GLN A 312 -7.08 24.05 17.68
CA GLN A 312 -7.26 22.68 17.18
C GLN A 312 -7.41 22.61 15.65
N ILE A 313 -7.63 23.73 14.95
CA ILE A 313 -7.88 23.71 13.50
C ILE A 313 -6.56 23.41 12.76
N PRO A 314 -6.48 22.32 11.97
CA PRO A 314 -5.26 21.98 11.26
C PRO A 314 -4.96 23.01 10.17
N PRO A 315 -3.69 23.40 9.97
CA PRO A 315 -3.32 24.38 8.95
C PRO A 315 -3.65 23.86 7.55
N SER A 316 -4.06 24.77 6.67
CA SER A 316 -4.28 24.43 5.26
C SER A 316 -2.95 24.21 4.53
N PRO A 317 -2.84 23.20 3.65
CA PRO A 317 -1.65 22.99 2.84
C PRO A 317 -1.30 24.24 2.03
N THR A 318 -0.01 24.52 1.91
CA THR A 318 0.53 25.68 1.17
C THR A 318 1.11 25.25 -0.18
N ALA A 319 1.39 26.21 -1.06
CA ALA A 319 2.08 25.96 -2.32
C ALA A 319 3.40 25.21 -2.10
N ARG A 320 4.12 25.49 -1.00
CA ARG A 320 5.35 24.79 -0.60
C ARG A 320 5.14 23.29 -0.38
N ASP A 321 3.98 22.90 0.15
CA ASP A 321 3.63 21.50 0.40
C ASP A 321 3.19 20.75 -0.88
N LEU A 322 2.65 21.50 -1.86
CA LEU A 322 2.08 20.98 -3.10
C LEU A 322 3.06 20.98 -4.28
N MET A 323 4.02 21.91 -4.29
CA MET A 323 4.82 22.21 -5.47
C MET A 323 5.81 21.11 -5.80
N SER A 324 6.00 20.88 -7.10
CA SER A 324 7.13 20.10 -7.61
C SER A 324 8.37 21.00 -7.73
N SER A 325 9.50 20.55 -7.18
CA SER A 325 10.81 21.18 -7.28
C SER A 325 11.88 20.11 -7.57
N PRO A 326 12.93 20.40 -8.37
CA PRO A 326 13.15 21.64 -9.13
C PRO A 326 12.22 21.73 -10.36
N VAL A 327 11.90 22.96 -10.77
CA VAL A 327 11.09 23.18 -11.97
C VAL A 327 11.94 22.99 -13.21
N ARG A 328 11.49 22.17 -14.16
CA ARG A 328 12.15 22.04 -15.44
C ARG A 328 11.87 23.29 -16.29
N THR A 329 12.93 23.94 -16.72
CA THR A 329 12.86 25.17 -17.50
C THR A 329 13.48 25.02 -18.89
N ILE A 330 13.09 25.90 -19.81
CA ILE A 330 13.67 26.04 -21.14
C ILE A 330 13.95 27.51 -21.45
N ARG A 331 14.80 27.76 -22.44
CA ARG A 331 15.12 29.13 -22.89
C ARG A 331 14.09 29.60 -23.95
N PRO A 332 13.85 30.91 -24.10
CA PRO A 332 12.87 31.46 -25.06
C PRO A 332 13.15 31.07 -26.53
N ASP A 333 14.43 30.89 -26.86
CA ASP A 333 14.90 30.52 -28.20
C ASP A 333 14.94 29.00 -28.45
N THR A 334 14.58 28.18 -27.46
CA THR A 334 14.44 26.73 -27.66
C THR A 334 13.39 26.47 -28.74
N SER A 335 13.68 25.57 -29.67
CA SER A 335 12.73 25.26 -30.75
C SER A 335 11.54 24.45 -30.24
N ILE A 336 10.40 24.55 -30.92
CA ILE A 336 9.18 23.80 -30.57
C ILE A 336 9.42 22.28 -30.55
N SER A 337 10.13 21.74 -31.54
CA SER A 337 10.45 20.30 -31.58
C SER A 337 11.37 19.86 -30.42
N GLN A 338 12.29 20.72 -29.96
CA GLN A 338 13.09 20.44 -28.77
C GLN A 338 12.25 20.52 -27.49
N ALA A 339 11.38 21.52 -27.37
CA ALA A 339 10.48 21.65 -26.23
C ALA A 339 9.50 20.45 -26.12
N GLU A 340 8.98 19.98 -27.26
CA GLU A 340 8.14 18.79 -27.36
C GLU A 340 8.91 17.54 -26.90
N ARG A 341 10.14 17.35 -27.38
CA ARG A 341 11.00 16.25 -26.92
C ARG A 341 11.25 16.31 -25.41
N ILE A 342 11.42 17.50 -24.84
CA ILE A 342 11.57 17.69 -23.40
C ILE A 342 10.27 17.30 -22.67
N LEU A 343 9.09 17.72 -23.16
CA LEU A 343 7.81 17.31 -22.57
C LEU A 343 7.63 15.79 -22.56
N PHE A 344 7.90 15.13 -23.69
CA PHE A 344 7.83 13.68 -23.79
C PHE A 344 8.86 13.00 -22.89
N ARG A 345 10.09 13.50 -22.87
CA ARG A 345 11.18 12.95 -22.05
C ARG A 345 10.85 12.91 -20.56
N TYR A 346 10.14 13.92 -20.05
CA TYR A 346 9.85 14.04 -18.62
C TYR A 346 8.39 13.78 -18.25
N GLY A 347 7.54 13.37 -19.20
CA GLY A 347 6.12 13.16 -18.99
C GLY A 347 5.39 14.41 -18.50
N HIS A 348 5.87 15.59 -18.90
CA HIS A 348 5.30 16.87 -18.49
C HIS A 348 4.24 17.33 -19.49
N SER A 349 3.23 18.04 -18.98
CA SER A 349 2.19 18.64 -19.83
C SER A 349 2.51 20.09 -20.25
N GLY A 350 3.68 20.61 -19.88
CA GLY A 350 4.13 21.98 -20.16
C GLY A 350 5.39 22.34 -19.36
N LEU A 351 6.05 23.44 -19.75
CA LEU A 351 7.36 23.89 -19.26
C LEU A 351 7.31 25.37 -18.87
N SER A 352 8.13 25.73 -17.87
CA SER A 352 8.42 27.13 -17.55
C SER A 352 9.54 27.64 -18.45
N VAL A 353 9.39 28.86 -18.97
CA VAL A 353 10.38 29.52 -19.83
C VAL A 353 11.09 30.58 -19.00
N VAL A 354 12.42 30.53 -18.96
CA VAL A 354 13.25 31.44 -18.16
C VAL A 354 14.32 32.13 -19.01
N ASP A 355 14.66 33.38 -18.67
CA ASP A 355 15.75 34.15 -19.29
C ASP A 355 17.14 33.63 -18.87
N GLU A 356 18.23 34.24 -19.37
CA GLU A 356 19.60 33.84 -19.02
C GLU A 356 19.96 34.00 -17.54
N GLN A 357 19.18 34.76 -16.78
CA GLN A 357 19.33 34.98 -15.34
C GLN A 357 18.38 34.09 -14.51
N ASP A 358 17.80 33.05 -15.14
CA ASP A 358 16.84 32.10 -14.58
C ASP A 358 15.55 32.74 -14.02
N ARG A 359 15.17 33.92 -14.54
CA ARG A 359 13.91 34.58 -14.21
C ARG A 359 12.81 34.10 -15.13
N LEU A 360 11.63 33.85 -14.58
CA LEU A 360 10.46 33.40 -15.32
C LEU A 360 9.97 34.48 -16.30
N VAL A 361 9.92 34.14 -17.60
CA VAL A 361 9.44 35.03 -18.67
C VAL A 361 8.18 34.50 -19.37
N GLY A 362 7.89 33.20 -19.26
CA GLY A 362 6.72 32.61 -19.88
C GLY A 362 6.45 31.17 -19.43
N VAL A 363 5.35 30.62 -19.90
CA VAL A 363 4.99 29.20 -19.74
C VAL A 363 4.47 28.68 -21.07
N ILE A 364 4.82 27.46 -21.44
CA ILE A 364 4.30 26.79 -22.64
C ILE A 364 3.68 25.45 -22.27
N SER A 365 2.49 25.16 -22.78
CA SER A 365 1.79 23.90 -22.56
C SER A 365 1.97 22.94 -23.74
N ARG A 366 1.67 21.66 -23.50
CA ARG A 366 1.64 20.63 -24.56
C ARG A 366 0.67 21.02 -25.68
N ARG A 367 -0.48 21.61 -25.33
CA ARG A 367 -1.47 22.09 -26.31
C ARG A 367 -0.89 23.16 -27.23
N ASP A 368 -0.09 24.08 -26.70
CA ASP A 368 0.54 25.15 -27.48
C ASP A 368 1.58 24.57 -28.46
N LEU A 369 2.36 23.57 -28.01
CA LEU A 369 3.33 22.87 -28.84
C LEU A 369 2.65 22.02 -29.92
N ASP A 370 1.64 21.23 -29.57
CA ASP A 370 0.89 20.38 -30.51
C ASP A 370 0.25 21.25 -31.63
N LEU A 371 -0.33 22.40 -31.26
CA LEU A 371 -0.88 23.36 -32.22
C LEU A 371 0.21 23.89 -33.16
N ALA A 372 1.36 24.28 -32.63
CA ALA A 372 2.45 24.81 -33.43
C ALA A 372 3.07 23.75 -34.37
N LEU A 373 3.20 22.50 -33.91
CA LEU A 373 3.68 21.36 -34.71
C LEU A 373 2.71 21.01 -35.82
N HIS A 374 1.41 21.01 -35.55
CA HIS A 374 0.37 20.76 -36.55
C HIS A 374 0.42 21.79 -37.71
N HIS A 375 0.80 23.03 -37.40
CA HIS A 375 1.01 24.09 -38.39
C HIS A 375 2.44 24.15 -38.98
N GLY A 376 3.29 23.14 -38.71
CA GLY A 376 4.61 23.01 -39.33
C GLY A 376 5.72 23.85 -38.69
N PHE A 377 5.49 24.45 -37.52
CA PHE A 377 6.44 25.35 -36.85
C PHE A 377 7.49 24.66 -35.98
N SER A 378 7.90 23.44 -36.35
CA SER A 378 8.83 22.60 -35.56
C SER A 378 10.17 23.28 -35.21
N ARG A 379 10.67 24.17 -36.07
CA ARG A 379 11.91 24.94 -35.88
C ARG A 379 11.72 26.32 -35.27
N SER A 380 10.49 26.79 -35.13
CA SER A 380 10.20 28.11 -34.57
C SER A 380 10.54 28.14 -33.07
N PRO A 381 10.95 29.31 -32.53
CA PRO A 381 11.28 29.44 -31.12
C PRO A 381 10.02 29.47 -30.24
N VAL A 382 10.13 28.91 -29.04
CA VAL A 382 9.06 28.84 -28.03
C VAL A 382 8.49 30.20 -27.67
N LYS A 383 9.31 31.27 -27.66
CA LYS A 383 8.87 32.64 -27.37
C LYS A 383 7.71 33.15 -28.23
N GLY A 384 7.52 32.58 -29.43
CA GLY A 384 6.42 32.94 -30.32
C GLY A 384 5.07 32.29 -29.98
N TYR A 385 5.07 31.27 -29.11
CA TYR A 385 3.89 30.45 -28.79
C TYR A 385 3.62 30.32 -27.29
N MET A 386 4.58 30.72 -26.44
CA MET A 386 4.41 30.70 -24.99
C MET A 386 3.41 31.76 -24.52
N THR A 387 2.78 31.50 -23.38
CA THR A 387 2.06 32.55 -22.63
C THR A 387 3.07 33.43 -21.92
N CYS A 388 3.14 34.70 -22.30
CA CYS A 388 3.97 35.71 -21.65
C CYS A 388 3.30 36.22 -20.36
N ASN A 389 4.10 36.56 -19.35
CA ASN A 389 3.62 37.06 -18.05
C ASN A 389 2.60 36.11 -17.36
N PRO A 390 2.99 34.86 -17.08
CA PRO A 390 2.13 33.90 -16.40
C PRO A 390 1.75 34.41 -15.00
N LYS A 391 0.54 34.07 -14.53
CA LYS A 391 0.18 34.25 -13.11
C LYS A 391 1.06 33.36 -12.24
N THR A 392 1.57 33.92 -11.15
CA THR A 392 2.47 33.23 -10.21
C THR A 392 1.95 33.30 -8.79
N ILE A 393 2.41 32.39 -7.94
CA ILE A 393 2.09 32.31 -6.52
C ILE A 393 3.38 32.32 -5.67
N THR A 394 3.26 32.52 -4.36
CA THR A 394 4.38 32.42 -3.40
C THR A 394 4.36 31.06 -2.69
N PRO A 395 5.47 30.62 -2.06
CA PRO A 395 5.48 29.34 -1.33
C PRO A 395 4.42 29.24 -0.22
N ASP A 396 4.03 30.38 0.35
CA ASP A 396 3.09 30.43 1.47
C ASP A 396 1.62 30.59 1.02
N THR A 397 1.37 30.68 -0.29
CA THR A 397 0.01 30.74 -0.86
C THR A 397 -0.77 29.48 -0.49
N SER A 398 -2.00 29.63 0.02
CA SER A 398 -2.83 28.52 0.50
C SER A 398 -3.46 27.69 -0.64
N LEU A 399 -3.78 26.42 -0.38
CA LEU A 399 -4.46 25.53 -1.34
C LEU A 399 -5.75 26.14 -1.92
N GLN A 400 -6.55 26.83 -1.10
CA GLN A 400 -7.81 27.44 -1.54
C GLN A 400 -7.59 28.62 -2.49
N GLU A 401 -6.56 29.42 -2.22
CA GLU A 401 -6.19 30.52 -3.11
C GLU A 401 -5.64 29.97 -4.44
N ILE A 402 -4.84 28.91 -4.39
CA ILE A 402 -4.35 28.19 -5.58
C ILE A 402 -5.54 27.65 -6.40
N GLU A 403 -6.51 27.00 -5.76
CA GLU A 403 -7.71 26.48 -6.42
C GLU A 403 -8.52 27.62 -7.06
N SER A 404 -8.77 28.69 -6.31
CA SER A 404 -9.50 29.86 -6.79
C SER A 404 -8.82 30.49 -8.01
N LEU A 405 -7.49 30.61 -8.00
CA LEU A 405 -6.71 31.10 -9.14
C LEU A 405 -6.80 30.15 -10.35
N MET A 406 -6.69 28.83 -10.12
CA MET A 406 -6.79 27.84 -11.19
C MET A 406 -8.17 27.81 -11.85
N VAL A 407 -9.24 27.94 -11.07
CA VAL A 407 -10.63 27.95 -11.58
C VAL A 407 -10.94 29.26 -12.26
N THR A 408 -10.69 30.39 -11.61
CA THR A 408 -11.05 31.74 -12.11
C THR A 408 -10.38 32.06 -13.44
N TYR A 409 -9.13 31.66 -13.60
CA TYR A 409 -8.32 31.98 -14.79
C TYR A 409 -8.13 30.78 -15.74
N ASP A 410 -8.82 29.65 -15.50
CA ASP A 410 -8.64 28.36 -16.19
C ASP A 410 -7.17 27.95 -16.38
N LEU A 411 -6.38 28.08 -15.31
CA LEU A 411 -4.96 27.76 -15.34
C LEU A 411 -4.76 26.29 -15.01
N GLY A 412 -3.95 25.60 -15.83
CA GLY A 412 -3.53 24.23 -15.56
C GLY A 412 -2.32 24.11 -14.62
N ARG A 413 -1.58 25.22 -14.44
CA ARG A 413 -0.34 25.27 -13.65
C ARG A 413 -0.03 26.69 -13.15
N LEU A 414 0.58 26.78 -11.98
CA LEU A 414 0.99 28.02 -11.33
C LEU A 414 2.48 27.93 -10.94
N PRO A 415 3.36 28.69 -11.59
CA PRO A 415 4.75 28.83 -11.15
C PRO A 415 4.82 29.50 -9.77
N VAL A 416 5.67 28.97 -8.89
CA VAL A 416 5.91 29.46 -7.53
C VAL A 416 7.20 30.28 -7.54
N LEU A 417 7.10 31.55 -7.14
CA LEU A 417 8.23 32.47 -7.04
C LEU A 417 8.55 32.80 -5.59
N GLU A 418 9.82 32.71 -5.21
CA GLU A 418 10.34 33.20 -3.92
C GLU A 418 11.41 34.26 -4.22
N ASN A 419 11.24 35.48 -3.72
CA ASN A 419 12.12 36.62 -4.03
C ASN A 419 12.36 36.84 -5.54
N GLY A 420 11.35 36.57 -6.37
CA GLY A 420 11.41 36.70 -7.83
C GLY A 420 12.14 35.57 -8.56
N GLN A 421 12.62 34.55 -7.87
CA GLN A 421 13.21 33.34 -8.45
C GLN A 421 12.19 32.21 -8.53
N LEU A 422 12.24 31.44 -9.62
CA LEU A 422 11.39 30.26 -9.80
C LEU A 422 11.86 29.12 -8.91
N VAL A 423 11.06 28.78 -7.89
CA VAL A 423 11.39 27.74 -6.90
C VAL A 423 10.55 26.48 -7.03
N GLY A 424 9.37 26.57 -7.64
CA GLY A 424 8.44 25.44 -7.75
C GLY A 424 7.36 25.65 -8.78
N ILE A 425 6.56 24.61 -9.01
CA ILE A 425 5.35 24.68 -9.85
C ILE A 425 4.25 23.82 -9.21
N VAL A 426 3.03 24.36 -9.14
CA VAL A 426 1.84 23.63 -8.69
C VAL A 426 0.96 23.37 -9.91
N THR A 427 0.60 22.11 -10.16
CA THR A 427 -0.29 21.73 -11.27
C THR A 427 -1.69 21.37 -10.78
N ARG A 428 -2.68 21.42 -11.68
CA ARG A 428 -4.06 21.01 -11.38
C ARG A 428 -4.13 19.58 -10.80
N THR A 429 -3.25 18.69 -11.28
CA THR A 429 -3.12 17.32 -10.76
C THR A 429 -2.65 17.29 -9.30
N ASP A 430 -1.77 18.20 -8.90
CA ASP A 430 -1.26 18.25 -7.53
C ASP A 430 -2.35 18.74 -6.56
N VAL A 431 -3.14 19.74 -6.97
CA VAL A 431 -4.33 20.22 -6.25
C VAL A 431 -5.36 19.10 -6.09
N LEU A 432 -5.74 18.42 -7.18
CA LEU A 432 -6.72 17.33 -7.15
C LEU A 432 -6.29 16.14 -6.30
N ARG A 433 -4.98 15.83 -6.26
CA ARG A 433 -4.46 14.79 -5.38
C ARG A 433 -4.58 15.16 -3.92
N GLN A 434 -4.28 16.40 -3.56
CA GLN A 434 -4.40 16.87 -2.18
C GLN A 434 -5.85 16.86 -1.70
N ILE A 435 -6.80 17.25 -2.57
CA ILE A 435 -8.24 17.19 -2.27
C ILE A 435 -8.68 15.74 -2.03
N HIS A 436 -8.34 14.82 -2.93
CA HIS A 436 -8.72 13.40 -2.78
C HIS A 436 -8.02 12.69 -1.62
N GLN A 437 -6.79 13.09 -1.25
CA GLN A 437 -6.14 12.56 -0.05
C GLN A 437 -6.93 12.92 1.21
N ASN A 438 -7.45 14.15 1.28
CA ASN A 438 -8.32 14.58 2.38
C ASN A 438 -9.69 13.86 2.35
N GLU A 439 -10.26 13.62 1.16
CA GLU A 439 -11.55 12.91 1.02
C GLU A 439 -11.47 11.40 1.24
N ARG A 440 -10.36 10.73 0.90
CA ARG A 440 -10.18 9.28 1.15
C ARG A 440 -10.17 8.92 2.63
N VAL A 441 -9.78 9.86 3.50
CA VAL A 441 -9.94 9.72 4.96
C VAL A 441 -11.42 9.59 5.34
N ARG A 442 -12.34 10.12 4.53
CA ARG A 442 -13.80 10.15 4.81
C ARG A 442 -14.56 8.91 4.35
N PHE A 443 -14.15 8.25 3.26
CA PHE A 443 -15.02 7.28 2.57
C PHE A 443 -14.87 5.82 3.00
N GLU A 444 -13.75 5.39 3.60
CA GLU A 444 -13.53 3.95 3.83
C GLU A 444 -13.54 3.50 5.29
N GLY A 445 -13.62 4.36 6.31
CA GLY A 445 -13.62 3.96 7.74
C GLY A 445 -12.38 3.17 8.20
N VAL A 446 -11.53 2.76 7.25
CA VAL A 446 -10.23 2.15 7.41
C VAL A 446 -9.25 3.29 7.20
N ALA A 447 -8.44 3.57 8.21
CA ALA A 447 -7.28 4.44 8.09
C ALA A 447 -6.36 3.94 6.96
N LEU A 448 -6.60 4.40 5.73
CA LEU A 448 -5.71 4.18 4.61
C LEU A 448 -4.54 5.13 4.83
N VAL A 449 -3.60 4.53 5.55
CA VAL A 449 -2.51 5.05 6.33
C VAL A 449 -1.91 6.36 5.82
N SER A 450 -2.31 7.47 6.44
CA SER A 450 -1.60 8.75 6.31
C SER A 450 -0.26 8.74 7.04
N CYS A 451 -0.09 7.87 8.05
CA CYS A 451 1.14 7.72 8.82
C CYS A 451 1.38 6.24 9.20
N LEU A 452 2.30 5.58 8.50
CA LEU A 452 2.68 4.17 8.72
C LEU A 452 3.67 4.00 9.88
N LEU A 453 4.11 5.09 10.52
CA LEU A 453 5.15 5.05 11.56
C LEU A 453 4.92 3.97 12.63
N PRO A 454 3.72 3.86 13.25
CA PRO A 454 3.47 2.83 14.26
C PRO A 454 3.64 1.42 13.69
N ALA A 455 3.03 1.15 12.52
CA ALA A 455 3.11 -0.15 11.86
C ALA A 455 4.52 -0.50 11.39
N ILE A 456 5.31 0.47 10.93
CA ILE A 456 6.71 0.27 10.51
C ILE A 456 7.57 -0.07 11.72
N LYS A 457 7.40 0.65 12.82
CA LYS A 457 8.16 0.44 14.06
C LYS A 457 7.90 -0.94 14.65
N GLU A 458 6.67 -1.44 14.57
CA GLU A 458 6.29 -2.76 15.09
C GLU A 458 6.75 -3.91 14.18
N ARG A 459 6.85 -3.69 12.86
CA ARG A 459 7.20 -4.73 11.88
C ARG A 459 8.70 -4.86 11.60
N LEU A 460 9.48 -3.80 11.80
CA LEU A 460 10.93 -3.82 11.60
C LEU A 460 11.66 -4.28 12.87
N GLU A 461 12.73 -5.05 12.67
CA GLU A 461 13.73 -5.31 13.70
C GLU A 461 14.18 -3.98 14.38
N PRO A 462 14.22 -3.90 15.73
CA PRO A 462 14.56 -2.66 16.44
C PRO A 462 15.92 -2.06 16.04
N ILE A 463 16.88 -2.94 15.72
CA ILE A 463 18.22 -2.54 15.26
C ILE A 463 18.12 -1.80 13.92
N LEU A 464 17.31 -2.30 12.99
CA LEU A 464 17.12 -1.70 11.68
C LEU A 464 16.38 -0.37 11.77
N TRP A 465 15.37 -0.28 12.64
CA TRP A 465 14.67 0.97 12.94
C TRP A 465 15.64 2.04 13.47
N SER A 466 16.54 1.68 14.41
CA SER A 466 17.54 2.61 14.94
C SER A 466 18.49 3.15 13.86
N PHE A 467 18.87 2.31 12.90
CA PHE A 467 19.67 2.71 11.75
C PHE A 467 18.91 3.69 10.83
N LEU A 468 17.65 3.40 10.51
CA LEU A 468 16.83 4.29 9.67
C LEU A 468 16.61 5.66 10.34
N GLN A 469 16.42 5.70 11.67
CA GLN A 469 16.33 6.95 12.42
C GLN A 469 17.64 7.74 12.39
N ALA A 470 18.79 7.08 12.53
CA ALA A 470 20.10 7.73 12.41
C ALA A 470 20.32 8.33 11.02
N ALA A 471 19.95 7.58 9.96
CA ALA A 471 20.01 8.06 8.58
C ALA A 471 19.08 9.25 8.34
N ALA A 472 17.84 9.19 8.84
CA ALA A 472 16.88 10.28 8.75
C ALA A 472 17.38 11.55 9.44
N ALA A 473 17.91 11.43 10.66
CA ALA A 473 18.49 12.55 11.40
C ALA A 473 19.70 13.16 10.67
N ALA A 474 20.56 12.34 10.07
CA ALA A 474 21.70 12.80 9.29
C ALA A 474 21.29 13.55 8.01
N ALA A 475 20.22 13.10 7.34
CA ALA A 475 19.64 13.78 6.19
C ALA A 475 18.95 15.09 6.58
N GLN A 476 18.16 15.09 7.66
CA GLN A 476 17.41 16.26 8.12
C GLN A 476 18.32 17.40 8.57
N LYS A 477 19.45 17.09 9.22
CA LYS A 477 20.49 18.09 9.56
C LYS A 477 21.03 18.85 8.35
N ARG A 478 20.96 18.25 7.16
CA ARG A 478 21.44 18.82 5.89
C ARG A 478 20.32 19.45 5.05
N GLY A 479 19.09 19.48 5.57
CA GLY A 479 17.93 19.98 4.84
C GLY A 479 17.54 19.07 3.67
N TRP A 480 17.64 17.75 3.86
CA TRP A 480 17.18 16.75 2.89
C TRP A 480 16.02 15.93 3.44
N HIS A 481 15.21 15.42 2.51
CA HIS A 481 14.21 14.41 2.77
C HIS A 481 14.76 13.03 2.45
N LEU A 482 14.60 12.11 3.39
CA LEU A 482 14.98 10.70 3.22
C LEU A 482 13.74 9.84 3.04
N TYR A 483 13.78 8.96 2.05
CA TYR A 483 12.71 8.03 1.73
C TYR A 483 13.23 6.59 1.71
N LEU A 484 12.50 5.69 2.37
CA LEU A 484 12.59 4.26 2.11
C LEU A 484 11.76 3.96 0.87
N VAL A 485 12.30 3.25 -0.13
CA VAL A 485 11.63 3.07 -1.42
C VAL A 485 11.64 1.62 -1.89
N GLY A 486 10.80 1.30 -2.87
CA GLY A 486 10.94 0.08 -3.66
C GLY A 486 10.49 -1.20 -2.95
N GLY A 487 11.29 -2.26 -3.14
CA GLY A 487 10.97 -3.60 -2.66
C GLY A 487 10.84 -3.66 -1.13
N ALA A 488 11.62 -2.86 -0.40
CA ALA A 488 11.54 -2.76 1.04
C ALA A 488 10.15 -2.31 1.51
N VAL A 489 9.59 -1.26 0.89
CA VAL A 489 8.25 -0.75 1.22
C VAL A 489 7.17 -1.78 0.91
N ARG A 490 7.26 -2.43 -0.25
CA ARG A 490 6.35 -3.51 -0.65
C ARG A 490 6.35 -4.65 0.36
N ASP A 491 7.54 -5.14 0.70
CA ASP A 491 7.69 -6.31 1.56
C ASP A 491 7.23 -5.98 3.00
N LEU A 492 7.44 -4.75 3.48
CA LEU A 492 6.87 -4.24 4.74
C LEU A 492 5.33 -4.21 4.75
N LEU A 493 4.72 -3.84 3.63
CA LEU A 493 3.27 -3.77 3.50
C LEU A 493 2.63 -5.16 3.41
N LEU A 494 3.33 -6.13 2.81
CA LEU A 494 2.88 -7.52 2.67
C LEU A 494 3.09 -8.35 3.94
N ALA A 495 4.01 -7.96 4.84
CA ALA A 495 4.24 -8.68 6.07
C ALA A 495 3.05 -8.62 7.04
N THR A 496 2.78 -9.77 7.66
CA THR A 496 1.77 -9.94 8.70
C THR A 496 2.30 -9.55 10.08
N GLU A 497 1.41 -9.18 11.02
CA GLU A 497 1.75 -8.71 12.38
C GLU A 497 2.60 -9.68 13.22
N ARG A 498 2.80 -10.92 12.77
CA ARG A 498 3.57 -11.95 13.47
C ARG A 498 5.03 -12.05 13.00
N ASP A 499 5.39 -11.35 11.93
CA ASP A 499 6.71 -11.47 11.31
C ASP A 499 7.55 -10.22 11.57
N SER A 500 8.57 -10.35 12.42
CA SER A 500 9.65 -9.35 12.48
C SER A 500 10.49 -9.48 11.21
N LEU A 501 10.50 -8.44 10.37
CA LEU A 501 11.25 -8.45 9.11
C LEU A 501 12.66 -7.89 9.33
N LEU A 502 13.67 -8.74 9.17
CA LEU A 502 15.03 -8.29 8.90
C LEU A 502 15.21 -8.14 7.38
N LEU A 503 14.97 -6.93 6.87
CA LEU A 503 15.28 -6.61 5.48
C LEU A 503 16.80 -6.68 5.28
N GLN A 504 17.26 -7.54 4.36
CA GLN A 504 18.68 -7.69 4.04
C GLN A 504 19.14 -6.72 2.94
N ASP A 505 18.21 -6.20 2.14
CA ASP A 505 18.45 -5.21 1.08
C ASP A 505 17.52 -4.01 1.28
N ILE A 506 18.10 -2.81 1.45
CA ILE A 506 17.35 -1.56 1.69
C ILE A 506 17.75 -0.50 0.69
N ASP A 507 16.75 0.06 0.01
CA ASP A 507 16.91 1.20 -0.88
C ASP A 507 16.48 2.50 -0.17
N LEU A 508 17.42 3.42 -0.02
CA LEU A 508 17.19 4.77 0.47
C LEU A 508 17.36 5.79 -0.65
N VAL A 509 16.41 6.72 -0.76
CA VAL A 509 16.47 7.83 -1.72
C VAL A 509 16.47 9.15 -0.98
N VAL A 510 17.44 10.00 -1.33
CA VAL A 510 17.58 11.36 -0.83
C VAL A 510 16.98 12.33 -1.84
N ASP A 511 16.06 13.17 -1.40
CA ASP A 511 15.51 14.30 -2.16
C ASP A 511 15.80 15.62 -1.40
N GLY A 512 15.87 16.74 -2.11
CA GLY A 512 16.12 18.04 -1.49
C GLY A 512 14.83 18.67 -0.96
N CYS A 513 14.89 19.39 0.17
CA CYS A 513 13.70 20.03 0.75
C CYS A 513 13.07 21.13 -0.15
N HIS A 514 13.89 21.92 -0.85
CA HIS A 514 13.44 23.16 -1.53
C HIS A 514 14.05 23.38 -2.93
N ARG A 515 15.22 22.80 -3.20
CA ARG A 515 15.87 22.66 -4.51
C ARG A 515 16.29 21.20 -4.64
N ALA A 516 16.44 20.67 -5.86
CA ALA A 516 17.04 19.33 -6.04
C ALA A 516 18.29 19.23 -5.17
N ALA A 517 18.41 18.11 -4.44
CA ALA A 517 19.62 17.84 -3.69
C ALA A 517 20.82 17.97 -4.64
N GLY A 518 21.92 18.55 -4.15
CA GLY A 518 23.14 18.67 -4.94
C GLY A 518 23.54 17.32 -5.52
N VAL A 519 24.12 17.32 -6.72
CA VAL A 519 24.65 16.10 -7.35
C VAL A 519 25.59 15.42 -6.35
N GLY A 520 25.20 14.23 -5.86
CA GLY A 520 25.98 13.47 -4.88
C GLY A 520 25.45 13.44 -3.44
N ALA A 521 24.27 14.00 -3.14
CA ALA A 521 23.69 14.01 -1.78
C ALA A 521 23.58 12.60 -1.15
N GLY A 522 23.22 11.59 -1.94
CA GLY A 522 23.22 10.19 -1.48
C GLY A 522 24.60 9.69 -1.07
N VAL A 523 25.66 10.09 -1.79
CA VAL A 523 27.06 9.74 -1.47
C VAL A 523 27.52 10.45 -0.20
N GLU A 524 27.16 11.71 -0.03
CA GLU A 524 27.44 12.47 1.21
C GLU A 524 26.75 11.86 2.43
N LEU A 525 25.49 11.45 2.28
CA LEU A 525 24.76 10.76 3.35
C LEU A 525 25.44 9.42 3.71
N ALA A 526 25.86 8.65 2.70
CA ALA A 526 26.55 7.38 2.90
C ALA A 526 27.90 7.55 3.62
N ASN A 527 28.70 8.57 3.26
CA ASN A 527 29.93 8.91 3.97
C ASN A 527 29.65 9.23 5.44
N CYS A 528 28.64 10.04 5.73
CA CYS A 528 28.25 10.39 7.09
C CYS A 528 27.80 9.15 7.90
N LEU A 529 27.08 8.24 7.27
CA LEU A 529 26.66 6.98 7.90
C LEU A 529 27.84 6.03 8.15
N GLN A 530 28.84 6.00 7.27
CA GLN A 530 30.06 5.23 7.49
C GLN A 530 30.85 5.73 8.72
N GLU A 531 30.89 7.04 8.97
CA GLU A 531 31.50 7.59 10.18
C GLU A 531 30.78 7.14 11.46
N ILE A 532 29.45 7.01 11.41
CA ILE A 532 28.62 6.52 12.52
C ILE A 532 28.77 4.99 12.68
N TYR A 533 28.95 4.27 11.58
CA TYR A 533 29.05 2.81 11.53
C TYR A 533 30.36 2.37 10.84
N PRO A 534 31.52 2.43 11.52
CA PRO A 534 32.83 2.13 10.92
C PRO A 534 33.02 0.67 10.48
N GLY A 535 32.16 -0.25 10.95
CA GLY A 535 32.13 -1.64 10.50
C GLY A 535 31.53 -1.83 9.09
N ALA A 536 30.90 -0.81 8.52
CA ALA A 536 30.31 -0.86 7.19
C ALA A 536 31.36 -0.58 6.11
N ARG A 537 31.38 -1.41 5.05
CA ARG A 537 32.19 -1.13 3.86
C ARG A 537 31.41 -0.24 2.91
N LEU A 538 31.94 0.95 2.63
CA LEU A 538 31.39 1.88 1.65
C LEU A 538 31.88 1.56 0.23
N SER A 539 30.96 1.52 -0.73
CA SER A 539 31.25 1.42 -2.16
C SER A 539 30.54 2.55 -2.92
N ILE A 540 31.31 3.40 -3.60
CA ILE A 540 30.78 4.58 -4.31
C ILE A 540 30.81 4.30 -5.82
N HIS A 541 29.68 4.51 -6.48
CA HIS A 541 29.53 4.34 -7.93
C HIS A 541 29.31 5.71 -8.59
N GLY A 542 30.41 6.34 -9.03
CA GLY A 542 30.41 7.74 -9.49
C GLY A 542 29.57 8.05 -10.73
N GLU A 543 29.43 7.10 -11.67
CA GLU A 543 28.63 7.30 -12.89
C GLU A 543 27.12 7.38 -12.63
N PHE A 544 26.65 6.79 -11.52
CA PHE A 544 25.23 6.69 -11.18
C PHE A 544 24.84 7.50 -9.95
N GLN A 545 25.81 8.16 -9.29
CA GLN A 545 25.61 8.95 -8.07
C GLN A 545 24.95 8.14 -6.94
N THR A 546 25.32 6.87 -6.85
CA THR A 546 24.83 5.92 -5.84
C THR A 546 25.98 5.46 -4.94
N ALA A 547 25.66 5.22 -3.68
CA ALA A 547 26.57 4.65 -2.70
C ALA A 547 25.93 3.44 -2.04
N ALA A 548 26.70 2.40 -1.77
CA ALA A 548 26.27 1.19 -1.08
C ALA A 548 27.06 1.04 0.23
N LEU A 549 26.36 0.77 1.33
CA LEU A 549 26.93 0.38 2.60
C LEU A 549 26.69 -1.11 2.81
N LEU A 550 27.78 -1.86 3.01
CA LEU A 550 27.77 -3.32 3.08
C LEU A 550 28.29 -3.79 4.44
N TRP A 551 27.48 -4.59 5.12
CA TRP A 551 27.89 -5.36 6.30
C TRP A 551 28.07 -6.83 5.91
N HIS A 552 29.11 -7.48 6.44
CA HIS A 552 29.38 -8.90 6.18
C HIS A 552 29.52 -9.66 7.49
N LYS A 553 28.57 -10.54 7.79
CA LYS A 553 28.54 -11.35 9.03
C LYS A 553 28.76 -10.52 10.30
N ASP A 554 28.19 -9.32 10.33
CA ASP A 554 28.22 -8.43 11.47
C ASP A 554 27.40 -9.00 12.63
N GLU A 555 27.85 -8.81 13.87
CA GLU A 555 27.17 -9.33 15.07
C GLU A 555 25.79 -8.69 15.30
N ARG A 556 25.56 -7.46 14.80
CA ARG A 556 24.32 -6.70 14.98
C ARG A 556 23.45 -6.68 13.72
N PHE A 557 24.06 -6.53 12.55
CA PHE A 557 23.35 -6.37 11.27
C PHE A 557 23.41 -7.61 10.36
N GLY A 558 24.15 -8.66 10.73
CA GLY A 558 24.33 -9.82 9.87
C GLY A 558 24.98 -9.46 8.53
N SER A 559 24.32 -9.78 7.42
CA SER A 559 24.76 -9.37 6.07
C SER A 559 23.74 -8.41 5.46
N LEU A 560 23.83 -7.14 5.86
CA LEU A 560 22.94 -6.07 5.41
C LEU A 560 23.56 -5.30 4.24
N TRP A 561 22.76 -5.03 3.21
CA TRP A 561 23.06 -4.17 2.09
C TRP A 561 22.14 -2.96 2.11
N VAL A 562 22.71 -1.75 2.18
CA VAL A 562 21.96 -0.50 2.08
C VAL A 562 22.44 0.30 0.87
N ASP A 563 21.57 0.44 -0.13
CA ASP A 563 21.79 1.29 -1.29
C ASP A 563 21.21 2.68 -1.04
N ILE A 564 22.04 3.71 -1.21
CA ILE A 564 21.68 5.11 -1.01
C ILE A 564 21.86 5.85 -2.33
N ALA A 565 20.76 6.37 -2.85
CA ALA A 565 20.70 7.08 -4.11
C ALA A 565 20.20 8.52 -3.92
N THR A 566 20.68 9.43 -4.76
CA THR A 566 20.01 10.73 -4.93
C THR A 566 18.84 10.54 -5.89
N ALA A 567 17.68 11.13 -5.58
CA ALA A 567 16.50 11.07 -6.45
C ALA A 567 16.85 11.53 -7.87
N ARG A 568 16.49 10.71 -8.86
CA ARG A 568 16.93 10.92 -10.25
C ARG A 568 15.90 10.52 -11.29
N THR A 569 15.99 11.15 -12.45
CA THR A 569 15.32 10.73 -13.68
C THR A 569 16.25 9.88 -14.51
N GLU A 570 15.68 8.92 -15.25
CA GLU A 570 16.40 8.09 -16.20
C GLU A 570 15.87 8.35 -17.60
N PHE A 571 16.79 8.48 -18.56
CA PHE A 571 16.46 8.65 -19.98
C PHE A 571 17.20 7.63 -20.84
N TYR A 572 16.46 6.95 -21.70
CA TYR A 572 17.00 5.96 -22.64
C TYR A 572 17.18 6.63 -24.02
N PRO A 573 18.40 6.98 -24.44
CA PRO A 573 18.64 7.57 -25.76
C PRO A 573 18.15 6.71 -26.93
N TYR A 574 18.11 5.39 -26.75
CA TYR A 574 17.48 4.45 -27.67
C TYR A 574 17.05 3.18 -26.91
N PRO A 575 16.11 2.38 -27.45
CA PRO A 575 15.62 1.16 -26.80
C PRO A 575 16.75 0.23 -26.36
N ALA A 576 16.68 -0.23 -25.11
CA ALA A 576 17.62 -1.15 -24.48
C ALA A 576 19.06 -0.61 -24.23
N SER A 577 19.26 0.71 -24.29
CA SER A 577 20.52 1.35 -23.89
C SER A 577 20.65 1.47 -22.37
N ASN A 578 21.85 1.85 -21.88
CA ASN A 578 21.97 2.36 -20.52
C ASN A 578 21.21 3.69 -20.38
N PRO A 579 20.56 3.93 -19.23
CA PRO A 579 19.92 5.21 -18.99
C PRO A 579 20.98 6.29 -18.68
N GLN A 580 20.72 7.51 -19.12
CA GLN A 580 21.39 8.71 -18.62
C GLN A 580 20.62 9.23 -17.41
N VAL A 581 21.34 9.61 -16.35
CA VAL A 581 20.76 10.02 -15.06
C VAL A 581 20.91 11.53 -14.83
N GLU A 582 19.85 12.16 -14.32
CA GLU A 582 19.85 13.56 -13.89
C GLU A 582 19.12 13.67 -12.53
N ALA A 583 19.61 14.51 -11.62
CA ALA A 583 18.95 14.72 -10.31
C ALA A 583 17.52 15.26 -10.48
N SER A 584 16.59 14.75 -9.68
CA SER A 584 15.16 15.06 -9.79
C SER A 584 14.43 14.91 -8.46
N SER A 585 13.10 15.09 -8.47
CA SER A 585 12.24 14.81 -7.32
C SER A 585 11.97 13.31 -7.12
N ILE A 586 11.54 12.94 -5.91
CA ILE A 586 11.13 11.58 -5.54
C ILE A 586 10.03 11.03 -6.44
N ARG A 587 9.08 11.87 -6.87
CA ARG A 587 8.00 11.45 -7.79
C ARG A 587 8.55 10.97 -9.13
N GLN A 588 9.57 11.65 -9.65
CA GLN A 588 10.21 11.28 -10.91
C GLN A 588 11.10 10.04 -10.75
N ASP A 589 11.75 9.88 -9.59
CA ASP A 589 12.48 8.66 -9.24
C ASP A 589 11.56 7.43 -9.15
N LEU A 590 10.36 7.58 -8.60
CA LEU A 590 9.38 6.50 -8.56
C LEU A 590 8.79 6.19 -9.95
N TYR A 591 8.63 7.20 -10.83
CA TYR A 591 8.06 7.00 -12.17
C TYR A 591 8.95 6.14 -13.07
N ARG A 592 10.27 6.26 -12.96
CA ARG A 592 11.23 5.47 -13.77
C ARG A 592 11.32 4.01 -13.38
N ARG A 593 10.67 3.58 -12.29
CA ARG A 593 10.71 2.19 -11.79
C ARG A 593 9.95 1.25 -12.72
N ASP A 594 9.97 -0.03 -12.39
CA ASP A 594 9.41 -1.08 -13.24
C ASP A 594 7.90 -1.24 -13.06
N PHE A 595 7.44 -1.42 -11.82
CA PHE A 595 6.04 -1.71 -11.49
C PHE A 595 5.52 -0.81 -10.38
N THR A 596 4.21 -0.57 -10.39
CA THR A 596 3.51 0.27 -9.40
C THR A 596 3.75 -0.19 -7.96
N ILE A 597 3.74 -1.51 -7.71
CA ILE A 597 4.02 -2.10 -6.40
C ILE A 597 5.45 -1.85 -5.88
N ASN A 598 6.39 -1.53 -6.79
CA ASN A 598 7.77 -1.17 -6.46
C ASN A 598 8.00 0.35 -6.59
N ALA A 599 6.97 1.12 -6.95
CA ALA A 599 6.99 2.57 -7.08
C ALA A 599 6.33 3.25 -5.87
N LEU A 600 6.56 2.66 -4.69
CA LEU A 600 6.11 3.15 -3.39
C LEU A 600 7.30 3.73 -2.62
N ALA A 601 7.04 4.77 -1.83
CA ALA A 601 8.03 5.36 -0.93
C ALA A 601 7.40 5.67 0.43
N ILE A 602 8.19 5.58 1.49
CA ILE A 602 7.82 6.01 2.84
C ILE A 602 8.79 7.11 3.26
N ARG A 603 8.25 8.24 3.71
CA ARG A 603 9.06 9.36 4.21
C ARG A 603 9.57 9.09 5.62
N LEU A 604 10.88 9.23 5.82
CA LEU A 604 11.54 9.02 7.12
C LEU A 604 11.88 10.31 7.87
N THR A 605 11.58 11.48 7.30
CA THR A 605 11.96 12.80 7.85
C THR A 605 10.73 13.69 8.09
N SER A 606 10.79 14.59 9.09
CA SER A 606 9.73 15.57 9.38
C SER A 606 9.47 16.55 8.20
N PRO A 607 8.30 17.23 8.13
CA PRO A 607 7.16 17.22 9.06
C PRO A 607 6.21 16.02 8.91
N LYS A 608 6.32 15.25 7.82
CA LYS A 608 5.42 14.13 7.51
C LYS A 608 6.11 12.77 7.62
N GLU A 609 6.75 12.51 8.75
CA GLU A 609 7.39 11.22 8.99
C GLU A 609 6.33 10.09 8.97
N GLY A 610 6.64 8.98 8.32
CA GLY A 610 5.71 7.85 8.13
C GLY A 610 4.71 8.00 6.98
N GLU A 611 4.72 9.11 6.22
CA GLU A 611 3.84 9.31 5.07
C GLU A 611 4.18 8.32 3.96
N LEU A 612 3.18 7.54 3.52
CA LEU A 612 3.27 6.68 2.35
C LEU A 612 2.99 7.50 1.08
N LEU A 613 3.97 7.57 0.19
CA LEU A 613 3.84 8.16 -1.13
C LEU A 613 3.51 7.06 -2.15
N ASP A 614 2.24 7.02 -2.57
CA ASP A 614 1.75 6.20 -3.67
C ASP A 614 1.16 7.10 -4.78
N PHE A 615 1.97 7.42 -5.79
CA PHE A 615 1.54 8.27 -6.90
C PHE A 615 0.88 7.50 -8.04
N PHE A 616 1.00 6.17 -8.06
CA PHE A 616 0.70 5.33 -9.24
C PHE A 616 -0.29 4.19 -8.93
N GLY A 617 -0.83 4.14 -7.71
CA GLY A 617 -1.80 3.14 -7.30
C GLY A 617 -1.17 1.79 -6.94
N GLY A 618 0.07 1.78 -6.45
CA GLY A 618 0.75 0.57 -6.00
C GLY A 618 0.02 -0.11 -4.83
N MET A 619 -0.66 0.63 -3.95
CA MET A 619 -1.46 0.05 -2.87
C MET A 619 -2.69 -0.70 -3.39
N LEU A 620 -3.33 -0.16 -4.42
CA LEU A 620 -4.48 -0.82 -5.06
C LEU A 620 -4.02 -2.11 -5.74
N ASP A 621 -2.89 -2.08 -6.44
CA ASP A 621 -2.33 -3.25 -7.10
C ASP A 621 -1.82 -4.30 -6.11
N LEU A 622 -1.29 -3.89 -4.94
CA LEU A 622 -0.93 -4.81 -3.87
C LEU A 622 -2.16 -5.55 -3.32
N ARG A 623 -3.25 -4.83 -3.08
CA ARG A 623 -4.52 -5.43 -2.62
C ARG A 623 -5.15 -6.33 -3.68
N ALA A 624 -5.09 -5.92 -4.96
CA ALA A 624 -5.60 -6.69 -6.09
C ALA A 624 -4.66 -7.83 -6.52
N GLN A 625 -3.47 -7.95 -5.94
CA GLN A 625 -2.43 -8.93 -6.31
C GLN A 625 -2.01 -8.84 -7.79
N HIS A 626 -1.85 -7.62 -8.29
CA HIS A 626 -1.52 -7.33 -9.69
C HIS A 626 -0.08 -6.82 -9.87
N ILE A 627 0.58 -7.27 -10.94
CA ILE A 627 1.81 -6.67 -11.46
C ILE A 627 1.43 -5.75 -12.62
N ARG A 628 1.53 -4.43 -12.38
CA ARG A 628 1.20 -3.40 -13.35
C ARG A 628 2.40 -2.49 -13.63
N VAL A 629 2.61 -2.17 -14.90
CA VAL A 629 3.67 -1.27 -15.37
C VAL A 629 3.26 0.20 -15.26
N LEU A 630 4.23 1.11 -15.09
CA LEU A 630 3.97 2.56 -14.95
C LEU A 630 3.59 3.26 -16.26
N HIS A 631 4.06 2.75 -17.40
CA HIS A 631 3.76 3.30 -18.73
C HIS A 631 3.98 2.27 -19.86
N ALA A 632 3.32 2.48 -21.00
CA ALA A 632 3.31 1.55 -22.13
C ALA A 632 4.71 1.26 -22.71
N ASN A 633 5.59 2.26 -22.75
CA ASN A 633 6.93 2.12 -23.35
C ASN A 633 7.95 1.40 -22.45
N SER A 634 7.58 1.04 -21.22
CA SER A 634 8.51 0.51 -20.20
C SER A 634 9.29 -0.72 -20.68
N PHE A 635 8.64 -1.65 -21.38
CA PHE A 635 9.29 -2.85 -21.92
C PHE A 635 10.12 -2.56 -23.18
N ILE A 636 9.78 -1.53 -23.94
CA ILE A 636 10.54 -1.09 -25.12
C ILE A 636 11.84 -0.43 -24.67
N GLU A 637 11.76 0.45 -23.67
CA GLU A 637 12.92 1.11 -23.05
C GLU A 637 13.85 0.09 -22.40
N ASP A 638 13.29 -0.87 -21.64
CA ASP A 638 14.05 -1.86 -20.89
C ASP A 638 13.42 -3.27 -20.96
N PRO A 639 13.88 -4.12 -21.89
CA PRO A 639 13.37 -5.49 -22.05
C PRO A 639 13.58 -6.38 -20.81
N THR A 640 14.52 -6.04 -19.92
CA THR A 640 14.76 -6.85 -18.71
C THR A 640 13.56 -6.80 -17.76
N ARG A 641 12.70 -5.78 -17.88
CA ARG A 641 11.44 -5.66 -17.12
C ARG A 641 10.45 -6.79 -17.44
N ILE A 642 10.51 -7.42 -18.60
CA ILE A 642 9.68 -8.59 -18.92
C ILE A 642 10.02 -9.76 -17.97
N TYR A 643 11.32 -10.02 -17.80
CA TYR A 643 11.82 -11.07 -16.92
C TYR A 643 11.52 -10.73 -15.45
N ARG A 644 11.67 -9.46 -15.07
CA ARG A 644 11.28 -8.97 -13.74
C ARG A 644 9.79 -9.12 -13.46
N ALA A 645 8.93 -8.84 -14.44
CA ALA A 645 7.48 -8.98 -14.30
C ALA A 645 7.12 -10.43 -13.95
N VAL A 646 7.69 -11.39 -14.69
CA VAL A 646 7.49 -12.81 -14.42
C VAL A 646 8.05 -13.20 -13.06
N ARG A 647 9.27 -12.76 -12.73
CA ARG A 647 9.90 -13.03 -11.42
C ARG A 647 9.04 -12.55 -10.26
N PHE A 648 8.51 -11.31 -10.32
CA PHE A 648 7.65 -10.80 -9.26
C PHE A 648 6.28 -11.48 -9.25
N ALA A 649 5.67 -11.73 -10.41
CA ALA A 649 4.41 -12.46 -10.51
C ALA A 649 4.51 -13.86 -9.88
N THR A 650 5.58 -14.61 -10.14
CA THR A 650 5.77 -15.94 -9.54
C THR A 650 6.17 -15.88 -8.08
N ARG A 651 7.11 -15.01 -7.71
CA ARG A 651 7.58 -14.87 -6.32
C ARG A 651 6.45 -14.49 -5.37
N LEU A 652 5.64 -13.51 -5.76
CA LEU A 652 4.54 -12.98 -4.94
C LEU A 652 3.21 -13.71 -5.18
N ARG A 653 3.17 -14.63 -6.16
CA ARG A 653 1.93 -15.30 -6.64
C ARG A 653 0.87 -14.32 -7.12
N PHE A 654 1.32 -13.24 -7.76
CA PHE A 654 0.49 -12.19 -8.35
C PHE A 654 0.20 -12.48 -9.83
N VAL A 655 -0.83 -11.83 -10.34
CA VAL A 655 -1.21 -11.90 -11.76
C VAL A 655 -0.67 -10.68 -12.49
N ILE A 656 -0.14 -10.87 -13.71
CA ILE A 656 0.23 -9.73 -14.56
C ILE A 656 -1.06 -9.11 -15.08
N GLU A 657 -1.24 -7.81 -14.89
CA GLU A 657 -2.44 -7.10 -15.34
C GLU A 657 -2.62 -7.28 -16.88
N PRO A 658 -3.85 -7.51 -17.39
CA PRO A 658 -4.08 -7.77 -18.81
C PRO A 658 -3.49 -6.73 -19.77
N LEU A 659 -3.55 -5.43 -19.42
CA LEU A 659 -2.98 -4.37 -20.24
C LEU A 659 -1.44 -4.41 -20.22
N THR A 660 -0.85 -4.69 -19.06
CA THR A 660 0.60 -4.89 -18.93
C THR A 660 1.07 -6.10 -19.74
N GLU A 661 0.31 -7.20 -19.76
CA GLU A 661 0.60 -8.35 -20.62
C GLU A 661 0.54 -7.97 -22.11
N ASN A 662 -0.45 -7.20 -22.54
CA ASN A 662 -0.54 -6.72 -23.92
C ASN A 662 0.67 -5.86 -24.31
N TYR A 663 1.18 -5.02 -23.40
CA TYR A 663 2.41 -4.26 -23.66
C TYR A 663 3.63 -5.15 -23.80
N ILE A 664 3.74 -6.23 -23.03
CA ILE A 664 4.82 -7.22 -23.19
C ILE A 664 4.75 -7.86 -24.58
N ARG A 665 3.56 -8.35 -24.99
CA ARG A 665 3.35 -8.99 -26.29
C ARG A 665 3.65 -8.03 -27.43
N TYR A 666 3.13 -6.80 -27.36
CA TYR A 666 3.40 -5.76 -28.34
C TYR A 666 4.90 -5.45 -28.45
N ALA A 667 5.62 -5.33 -27.33
CA ALA A 667 7.04 -5.03 -27.35
C ALA A 667 7.85 -6.16 -28.03
N ILE A 668 7.49 -7.42 -27.80
CA ILE A 668 8.10 -8.58 -28.45
C ILE A 668 7.77 -8.62 -29.95
N GLU A 669 6.49 -8.49 -30.32
CA GLU A 669 6.01 -8.55 -31.72
C GLU A 669 6.52 -7.37 -32.56
N SER A 670 6.78 -6.21 -31.95
CA SER A 670 7.25 -5.02 -32.65
C SER A 670 8.60 -5.20 -33.35
N GLY A 671 9.37 -6.24 -33.02
CA GLY A 671 10.71 -6.50 -33.57
C GLY A 671 11.75 -5.44 -33.17
N VAL A 672 11.46 -4.60 -32.17
CA VAL A 672 12.39 -3.56 -31.69
C VAL A 672 13.69 -4.20 -31.16
N TYR A 673 13.60 -5.37 -30.53
CA TYR A 673 14.76 -6.05 -29.97
C TYR A 673 15.69 -6.62 -31.05
N ASP A 674 15.14 -7.17 -32.13
CA ASP A 674 15.92 -7.66 -33.27
C ASP A 674 16.64 -6.52 -33.99
N ARG A 675 15.95 -5.39 -34.20
CA ARG A 675 16.54 -4.18 -34.79
C ARG A 675 17.62 -3.57 -33.90
N SER A 676 17.38 -3.48 -32.59
CA SER A 676 18.36 -2.93 -31.63
C SER A 676 19.62 -3.80 -31.56
N ARG A 677 19.49 -5.14 -31.59
CA ARG A 677 20.63 -6.07 -31.65
C ARG A 677 21.45 -5.96 -32.94
N GLN A 678 20.79 -5.74 -34.08
CA GLN A 678 21.47 -5.58 -35.37
C GLN A 678 22.21 -4.24 -35.48
N GLN A 679 21.65 -3.16 -34.91
CA GLN A 679 22.23 -1.82 -35.00
C GLN A 679 23.27 -1.55 -33.91
N ASN A 680 23.15 -2.15 -32.73
CA ASN A 680 24.01 -1.88 -31.57
C ASN A 680 24.64 -3.17 -31.03
N GLN A 681 25.75 -3.60 -31.63
CA GLN A 681 26.50 -4.80 -31.19
C GLN A 681 27.17 -4.62 -29.80
N ASN A 682 27.29 -3.39 -29.28
CA ASN A 682 28.02 -3.05 -28.06
C ASN A 682 27.11 -2.50 -26.95
N ALA A 683 26.15 -3.29 -26.44
CA ALA A 683 25.38 -2.97 -25.23
C ALA A 683 25.66 -3.97 -24.08
N PRO A 684 26.89 -4.01 -23.53
CA PRO A 684 27.31 -4.99 -22.51
C PRO A 684 26.49 -4.92 -21.21
N ALA A 685 25.86 -3.79 -20.92
CA ALA A 685 25.06 -3.61 -19.71
C ALA A 685 23.66 -4.22 -19.81
N LEU A 686 23.03 -4.25 -20.98
CA LEU A 686 21.77 -4.99 -21.18
C LEU A 686 22.00 -6.49 -20.98
N GLN A 687 23.12 -6.97 -21.50
CA GLN A 687 23.55 -8.36 -21.43
C GLN A 687 23.79 -8.83 -19.98
N SER A 688 24.49 -8.04 -19.17
CA SER A 688 24.73 -8.36 -17.76
C SER A 688 23.45 -8.29 -16.92
N ARG A 689 22.57 -7.32 -17.17
CA ARG A 689 21.27 -7.19 -16.48
C ARG A 689 20.33 -8.35 -16.82
N LEU A 690 20.26 -8.74 -18.09
CA LEU A 690 19.48 -9.90 -18.51
C LEU A 690 20.00 -11.20 -17.88
N LYS A 691 21.32 -11.39 -17.84
CA LYS A 691 21.96 -12.52 -17.15
C LYS A 691 21.58 -12.55 -15.66
N ALA A 692 21.60 -11.40 -14.99
CA ALA A 692 21.22 -11.31 -13.58
C ALA A 692 19.75 -11.71 -13.34
N GLU A 693 18.82 -11.21 -14.14
CA GLU A 693 17.41 -11.59 -14.03
C GLU A 693 17.17 -13.07 -14.33
N LEU A 694 17.88 -13.64 -15.31
CA LEU A 694 17.85 -15.08 -15.57
C LEU A 694 18.42 -15.91 -14.41
N ASN A 695 19.51 -15.46 -13.79
CA ASN A 695 20.06 -16.11 -12.61
C ASN A 695 19.00 -16.14 -11.49
N TYR A 696 18.40 -15.00 -11.14
CA TYR A 696 17.37 -14.95 -10.10
C TYR A 696 16.17 -15.88 -10.38
N ILE A 697 15.74 -15.98 -11.64
CA ILE A 697 14.62 -16.84 -12.03
C ILE A 697 15.01 -18.32 -11.98
N LEU A 698 16.19 -18.68 -12.49
CA LEU A 698 16.62 -20.08 -12.64
C LEU A 698 17.22 -20.68 -11.37
N GLU A 699 17.68 -19.85 -10.43
CA GLU A 699 18.14 -20.30 -9.11
C GLU A 699 16.96 -20.54 -8.14
N ALA A 700 15.85 -19.82 -8.31
CA ALA A 700 14.72 -19.88 -7.38
C ALA A 700 13.94 -21.20 -7.41
N ASP A 701 13.32 -21.58 -6.29
CA ASP A 701 12.48 -22.77 -6.17
C ASP A 701 11.28 -22.77 -7.15
N TYR A 702 10.83 -21.59 -7.54
CA TYR A 702 9.71 -21.39 -8.47
C TYR A 702 10.16 -21.28 -9.94
N TRP A 703 11.38 -21.68 -10.29
CA TRP A 703 11.92 -21.58 -11.65
C TRP A 703 11.03 -22.25 -12.70
N GLU A 704 10.35 -23.37 -12.37
CA GLU A 704 9.45 -24.06 -13.29
C GLU A 704 8.30 -23.15 -13.73
N SER A 705 7.56 -22.61 -12.76
CA SER A 705 6.43 -21.72 -13.05
C SER A 705 6.85 -20.45 -13.78
N ALA A 706 8.03 -19.90 -13.43
CA ALA A 706 8.55 -18.71 -14.07
C ALA A 706 8.96 -18.98 -15.52
N LEU A 707 9.57 -20.13 -15.81
CA LEU A 707 10.00 -20.49 -17.15
C LEU A 707 8.80 -20.80 -18.07
N GLU A 708 7.75 -21.44 -17.55
CA GLU A 708 6.48 -21.62 -18.28
C GLU A 708 5.86 -20.27 -18.63
N LYS A 709 5.73 -19.35 -17.67
CA LYS A 709 5.21 -17.99 -17.94
C LYS A 709 6.05 -17.21 -18.95
N LEU A 710 7.38 -17.31 -18.89
CA LEU A 710 8.26 -16.71 -19.90
C LEU A 710 8.02 -17.28 -21.30
N ALA A 711 7.75 -18.59 -21.40
CA ALA A 711 7.41 -19.24 -22.66
C ALA A 711 6.04 -18.78 -23.18
N ASP A 712 5.03 -18.70 -22.32
CA ASP A 712 3.66 -18.28 -22.67
C ASP A 712 3.59 -16.82 -23.15
N LEU A 713 4.44 -15.96 -22.58
CA LEU A 713 4.59 -14.56 -23.01
C LEU A 713 5.44 -14.42 -24.29
N GLY A 714 6.07 -15.50 -24.77
CA GLY A 714 7.01 -15.46 -25.88
C GLY A 714 8.36 -14.81 -25.55
N ALA A 715 8.63 -14.50 -24.28
CA ALA A 715 9.82 -13.76 -23.84
C ALA A 715 11.15 -14.51 -24.10
N LEU A 716 11.12 -15.83 -24.27
CA LEU A 716 12.29 -16.63 -24.66
C LEU A 716 12.84 -16.22 -26.05
N HIS A 717 12.00 -15.69 -26.93
CA HIS A 717 12.44 -15.16 -28.23
C HIS A 717 13.41 -13.98 -28.07
N CYS A 718 13.33 -13.24 -26.96
CA CYS A 718 14.29 -12.18 -26.65
C CYS A 718 15.72 -12.71 -26.46
N LEU A 719 15.91 -13.99 -26.13
CA LEU A 719 17.23 -14.64 -26.13
C LEU A 719 17.63 -15.03 -27.55
N HIS A 720 16.76 -15.76 -28.25
CA HIS A 720 16.94 -16.15 -29.64
C HIS A 720 15.60 -16.55 -30.26
N GLY A 721 15.34 -16.18 -31.52
CA GLY A 721 14.07 -16.47 -32.20
C GLY A 721 13.68 -17.95 -32.24
N ASP A 722 14.66 -18.85 -32.38
CA ASP A 722 14.40 -20.30 -32.40
C ASP A 722 14.24 -20.93 -31.00
N LEU A 723 14.40 -20.17 -29.92
CA LEU A 723 14.35 -20.70 -28.55
C LEU A 723 12.89 -20.88 -28.11
N SER A 724 12.43 -22.13 -28.07
CA SER A 724 11.09 -22.49 -27.61
C SER A 724 11.11 -23.60 -26.56
N LEU A 725 10.23 -23.50 -25.57
CA LEU A 725 10.11 -24.48 -24.50
C LEU A 725 9.24 -25.66 -24.93
N ASN A 726 9.82 -26.57 -25.70
CA ASN A 726 9.10 -27.77 -26.15
C ASN A 726 9.05 -28.87 -25.07
N ARG A 727 8.17 -29.86 -25.25
CA ARG A 727 7.98 -30.98 -24.30
C ARG A 727 9.27 -31.77 -24.02
N ALA A 728 10.16 -31.90 -25.01
CA ALA A 728 11.41 -32.63 -24.85
C ALA A 728 12.39 -31.86 -23.95
N LEU A 729 12.59 -30.57 -24.22
CA LEU A 729 13.42 -29.67 -23.42
C LEU A 729 12.90 -29.55 -21.98
N TRP A 730 11.57 -29.44 -21.81
CA TRP A 730 10.94 -29.42 -20.48
C TRP A 730 11.22 -30.69 -19.68
N ARG A 731 11.16 -31.86 -20.32
CA ARG A 731 11.52 -33.13 -19.67
C ARG A 731 13.00 -33.19 -19.30
N GLN A 732 13.88 -32.64 -20.14
CA GLN A 732 15.32 -32.59 -19.87
C GLN A 732 15.63 -31.68 -18.68
N LEU A 733 15.00 -30.49 -18.59
CA LEU A 733 15.18 -29.56 -17.48
C LEU A 733 14.72 -30.16 -16.15
N ARG A 734 13.54 -30.80 -16.11
CA ARG A 734 13.07 -31.51 -14.89
C ARG A 734 13.96 -32.69 -14.52
N CYS A 735 14.50 -33.41 -15.51
CA CYS A 735 15.48 -34.47 -15.26
C CYS A 735 16.77 -33.92 -14.66
N LEU A 736 17.26 -32.78 -15.18
CA LEU A 736 18.44 -32.10 -14.65
C LEU A 736 18.23 -31.65 -13.21
N SER A 737 17.08 -31.01 -12.89
CA SER A 737 16.80 -30.56 -11.52
C SER A 737 16.81 -31.74 -10.54
N ARG A 738 16.09 -32.83 -10.88
CA ARG A 738 16.10 -34.04 -10.04
C ARG A 738 17.50 -34.62 -9.81
N TRP A 739 18.40 -34.50 -10.79
CA TRP A 739 19.77 -34.97 -10.66
C TRP A 739 20.62 -34.07 -9.77
N LEU A 740 20.44 -32.75 -9.86
CA LEU A 740 21.10 -31.79 -8.98
C LEU A 740 20.70 -32.02 -7.52
N ASP A 741 19.38 -32.19 -7.27
CA ASP A 741 18.83 -32.43 -5.94
C ASP A 741 19.32 -33.76 -5.34
N CYS A 742 19.21 -34.87 -6.10
CA CYS A 742 19.52 -36.21 -5.59
C CYS A 742 20.99 -36.46 -5.28
N LEU A 743 21.91 -35.72 -5.90
CA LEU A 743 23.35 -35.97 -5.79
C LEU A 743 24.07 -34.92 -4.94
N SER A 744 23.33 -33.96 -4.38
CA SER A 744 23.90 -32.77 -3.72
C SER A 744 25.00 -32.11 -4.58
N LEU A 745 24.87 -32.22 -5.91
CA LEU A 745 25.86 -31.69 -6.86
C LEU A 745 25.89 -30.18 -6.88
N GLU A 746 24.96 -29.50 -6.20
CA GLU A 746 24.95 -28.06 -6.00
C GLU A 746 26.27 -27.55 -5.37
N LEU A 747 26.96 -28.40 -4.60
CA LEU A 747 28.30 -28.10 -4.07
C LEU A 747 29.42 -28.17 -5.14
N LEU A 748 29.14 -28.81 -6.28
CA LEU A 748 30.10 -29.09 -7.36
C LEU A 748 29.79 -28.34 -8.65
N VAL A 749 28.53 -27.95 -8.89
CA VAL A 749 28.08 -27.25 -10.09
C VAL A 749 27.06 -26.18 -9.75
N ASN A 750 27.08 -25.10 -10.54
CA ASN A 750 26.14 -24.00 -10.38
C ASN A 750 24.79 -24.35 -11.06
N ALA A 751 23.71 -24.49 -10.27
CA ALA A 751 22.42 -25.00 -10.71
C ALA A 751 21.73 -24.10 -11.76
N TRP A 752 21.61 -22.79 -11.52
CA TRP A 752 21.01 -21.87 -12.50
C TRP A 752 21.77 -21.87 -13.83
N LEU A 753 23.11 -21.92 -13.78
CA LEU A 753 23.95 -21.92 -14.96
C LEU A 753 23.75 -23.20 -15.79
N MET A 754 23.64 -24.35 -15.13
CA MET A 754 23.34 -25.62 -15.78
C MET A 754 21.96 -25.62 -16.46
N ARG A 755 20.93 -25.04 -15.81
CA ARG A 755 19.60 -24.87 -16.41
C ARG A 755 19.65 -23.96 -17.64
N LEU A 756 20.38 -22.84 -17.56
CA LEU A 756 20.58 -21.91 -18.69
C LEU A 756 21.34 -22.57 -19.84
N GLU A 757 22.39 -23.32 -19.56
CA GLU A 757 23.16 -24.04 -20.58
C GLU A 757 22.32 -25.06 -21.31
N LEU A 758 21.43 -25.77 -20.60
CA LEU A 758 20.52 -26.72 -21.23
C LEU A 758 19.49 -26.04 -22.14
N LEU A 759 18.98 -24.87 -21.75
CA LEU A 759 18.12 -24.04 -22.61
C LEU A 759 18.86 -23.65 -23.89
N ILE A 760 20.08 -23.13 -23.78
CA ILE A 760 20.91 -22.72 -24.92
C ILE A 760 21.28 -23.92 -25.79
N ALA A 761 21.55 -25.09 -25.19
CA ALA A 761 21.90 -26.32 -25.89
C ALA A 761 20.82 -26.84 -26.85
N SER A 762 19.58 -26.34 -26.77
CA SER A 762 18.53 -26.66 -27.75
C SER A 762 18.76 -26.03 -29.14
N LEU A 763 19.59 -24.99 -29.22
CA LEU A 763 19.82 -24.20 -30.44
C LEU A 763 20.96 -24.76 -31.30
N ALA A 764 21.15 -24.24 -32.52
CA ALA A 764 22.29 -24.57 -33.38
C ALA A 764 23.61 -24.04 -32.81
N VAL A 765 24.74 -24.73 -33.07
CA VAL A 765 26.07 -24.42 -32.48
C VAL A 765 26.47 -22.94 -32.62
N GLY A 766 26.26 -22.34 -33.78
CA GLY A 766 26.56 -20.92 -34.01
C GLY A 766 25.78 -19.98 -33.10
N ALA A 767 24.48 -20.25 -32.91
CA ALA A 767 23.61 -19.47 -32.01
C ALA A 767 24.00 -19.65 -30.53
N ARG A 768 24.42 -20.86 -30.11
CA ARG A 768 24.85 -21.12 -28.73
C ARG A 768 26.03 -20.26 -28.32
N ILE A 769 27.04 -20.19 -29.19
CA ILE A 769 28.27 -19.42 -28.93
C ILE A 769 27.94 -17.93 -28.90
N ALA A 770 27.11 -17.45 -29.85
CA ALA A 770 26.69 -16.06 -29.88
C ALA A 770 25.96 -15.65 -28.58
N ILE A 771 24.99 -16.45 -28.12
CA ILE A 771 24.24 -16.16 -26.89
C ILE A 771 25.13 -16.25 -25.65
N ALA A 772 26.00 -17.27 -25.56
CA ALA A 772 26.88 -17.44 -24.42
C ALA A 772 27.90 -16.29 -24.30
N ASN A 773 28.44 -15.82 -25.42
CA ASN A 773 29.31 -14.65 -25.46
C ASN A 773 28.53 -13.36 -25.13
N ASN A 774 27.33 -13.20 -25.70
CA ASN A 774 26.47 -12.06 -25.41
C ASN A 774 26.12 -12.00 -23.91
N LEU A 775 25.76 -13.12 -23.27
CA LEU A 775 25.48 -13.15 -21.83
C LEU A 775 26.74 -13.14 -20.95
N GLN A 776 27.95 -13.02 -21.54
CA GLN A 776 29.22 -13.02 -20.83
C GLN A 776 29.33 -14.23 -19.88
N LEU A 777 29.05 -15.42 -20.39
CA LEU A 777 29.16 -16.67 -19.65
C LEU A 777 30.64 -17.08 -19.51
N PRO A 778 31.00 -17.91 -18.50
CA PRO A 778 32.37 -18.37 -18.32
C PRO A 778 32.95 -19.05 -19.57
N LYS A 779 34.25 -18.91 -19.82
CA LYS A 779 34.92 -19.51 -21.00
C LYS A 779 34.70 -21.03 -21.07
N ASP A 780 34.68 -21.70 -19.92
CA ASP A 780 34.43 -23.13 -19.84
C ASP A 780 33.02 -23.50 -20.30
N THR A 781 32.01 -22.67 -20.01
CA THR A 781 30.64 -22.81 -20.50
C THR A 781 30.58 -22.67 -22.02
N VAL A 782 31.24 -21.65 -22.59
CA VAL A 782 31.29 -21.46 -24.04
C VAL A 782 31.92 -22.67 -24.73
N GLY A 783 33.06 -23.15 -24.20
CA GLY A 783 33.76 -24.31 -24.72
C GLY A 783 32.92 -25.60 -24.65
N ARG A 784 32.17 -25.78 -23.56
CA ARG A 784 31.26 -26.92 -23.36
C ARG A 784 30.08 -26.89 -24.34
N LEU A 785 29.43 -25.74 -24.52
CA LEU A 785 28.32 -25.57 -25.46
C LEU A 785 28.76 -25.77 -26.93
N GLN A 786 30.00 -25.38 -27.25
CA GLN A 786 30.59 -25.57 -28.58
C GLN A 786 30.92 -27.03 -28.89
N LYS A 787 31.42 -27.78 -27.90
CA LYS A 787 31.86 -29.18 -28.09
C LYS A 787 30.78 -30.22 -27.81
N LEU A 788 29.57 -29.79 -27.40
CA LEU A 788 28.51 -30.68 -26.91
C LEU A 788 28.16 -31.81 -27.88
N GLU A 789 27.91 -31.54 -29.16
CA GLU A 789 27.57 -32.59 -30.15
C GLU A 789 28.73 -33.54 -30.43
N VAL A 790 29.97 -33.06 -30.31
CA VAL A 790 31.16 -33.89 -30.48
C VAL A 790 31.25 -34.86 -29.31
N MET A 791 31.04 -34.36 -28.09
CA MET A 791 31.03 -35.16 -26.87
C MET A 791 29.87 -36.17 -26.86
N GLU A 792 28.67 -35.77 -27.26
CA GLU A 792 27.51 -36.67 -27.38
C GLU A 792 27.81 -37.82 -28.35
N ARG A 793 28.43 -37.52 -29.50
CA ARG A 793 28.84 -38.54 -30.49
C ARG A 793 29.95 -39.44 -29.96
N GLU A 794 30.97 -38.87 -29.32
CA GLU A 794 32.09 -39.62 -28.76
C GLU A 794 31.64 -40.61 -27.68
N ILE A 795 30.78 -40.16 -26.76
CA ILE A 795 30.18 -40.99 -25.71
C ILE A 795 29.28 -42.07 -26.32
N SER A 796 28.41 -41.69 -27.28
CA SER A 796 27.49 -42.64 -27.92
C SER A 796 28.23 -43.72 -28.71
N ASN A 797 29.29 -43.37 -29.43
CA ASN A 797 30.09 -44.32 -30.20
C ASN A 797 30.90 -45.26 -29.29
N ASN A 798 31.49 -44.73 -28.21
CA ASN A 798 32.29 -45.56 -27.30
C ASN A 798 31.44 -46.60 -26.57
N PHE A 799 30.20 -46.25 -26.20
CA PHE A 799 29.29 -47.14 -25.45
C PHE A 799 28.18 -47.74 -26.31
N ALA A 800 28.42 -47.91 -27.62
CA ALA A 800 27.56 -48.70 -28.48
C ALA A 800 27.51 -50.17 -28.02
N TYR A 801 28.64 -50.69 -27.53
CA TYR A 801 28.81 -52.05 -26.99
C TYR A 801 29.09 -52.01 -25.49
N ASP A 802 28.79 -53.11 -24.78
CA ASP A 802 29.09 -53.22 -23.34
C ASP A 802 30.59 -53.26 -23.10
N ARG A 803 31.03 -52.53 -22.07
CA ARG A 803 32.43 -52.43 -21.65
C ARG A 803 32.53 -52.71 -20.15
N PRO A 804 33.69 -53.19 -19.67
CA PRO A 804 33.94 -53.32 -18.24
C PRO A 804 33.87 -51.95 -17.54
N VAL A 805 33.51 -51.96 -16.26
CA VAL A 805 33.27 -50.76 -15.45
C VAL A 805 34.55 -49.93 -15.33
N SER A 806 35.71 -50.57 -15.24
CA SER A 806 37.02 -49.91 -15.22
C SER A 806 37.26 -49.03 -16.44
N GLN A 807 36.89 -49.50 -17.64
CA GLN A 807 37.01 -48.72 -18.88
C GLN A 807 36.00 -47.58 -18.95
N ILE A 808 34.79 -47.79 -18.41
CA ILE A 808 33.75 -46.76 -18.33
C ILE A 808 34.23 -45.60 -17.42
N VAL A 809 34.73 -45.93 -16.22
CA VAL A 809 35.26 -44.94 -15.27
C VAL A 809 36.47 -44.21 -15.84
N SER A 810 37.43 -44.95 -16.41
CA SER A 810 38.63 -44.36 -17.02
C SER A 810 38.27 -43.38 -18.14
N PHE A 811 37.26 -43.69 -18.95
CA PHE A 811 36.77 -42.81 -20.00
C PHE A 811 36.09 -41.56 -19.43
N PHE A 812 35.17 -41.71 -18.47
CA PHE A 812 34.46 -40.56 -17.91
C PHE A 812 35.32 -39.64 -17.03
N ASN A 813 36.42 -40.13 -16.45
CA ASN A 813 37.39 -39.30 -15.72
C ASN A 813 38.04 -38.21 -16.59
N GLY A 814 38.01 -38.34 -17.91
CA GLY A 814 38.49 -37.32 -18.85
C GLY A 814 37.54 -36.12 -19.02
N TYR A 815 36.32 -36.18 -18.47
CA TYR A 815 35.30 -35.16 -18.63
C TYR A 815 34.98 -34.45 -17.33
N GLN A 816 34.68 -33.16 -17.44
CA GLN A 816 34.13 -32.38 -16.32
C GLN A 816 32.67 -32.79 -16.05
N VAL A 817 32.28 -32.81 -14.77
CA VAL A 817 30.92 -33.18 -14.33
C VAL A 817 29.82 -32.35 -15.02
N PRO A 818 29.89 -31.01 -15.15
CA PRO A 818 28.92 -30.22 -15.92
C PRO A 818 28.67 -30.75 -17.33
N SER A 819 29.73 -31.17 -18.02
CA SER A 819 29.63 -31.67 -19.39
C SER A 819 28.94 -33.03 -19.45
N LEU A 820 29.23 -33.93 -18.50
CA LEU A 820 28.56 -35.22 -18.40
C LEU A 820 27.07 -35.07 -18.08
N LEU A 821 26.70 -34.11 -17.22
CA LEU A 821 25.29 -33.82 -16.90
C LEU A 821 24.50 -33.37 -18.12
N LEU A 822 25.03 -32.40 -18.90
CA LEU A 822 24.38 -31.93 -20.13
C LEU A 822 24.19 -33.06 -21.15
N VAL A 823 25.21 -33.91 -21.33
CA VAL A 823 25.11 -35.07 -22.23
C VAL A 823 24.08 -36.07 -21.70
N ALA A 824 24.08 -36.38 -20.40
CA ALA A 824 23.22 -37.40 -19.82
C ALA A 824 21.72 -37.08 -19.98
N VAL A 825 21.32 -35.84 -19.71
CA VAL A 825 19.91 -35.43 -19.80
C VAL A 825 19.40 -35.42 -21.24
N ARG A 826 20.28 -35.17 -22.21
CA ARG A 826 19.97 -35.15 -23.64
C ARG A 826 20.05 -36.52 -24.32
N SER A 827 20.89 -37.41 -23.78
CA SER A 827 21.13 -38.75 -24.34
C SER A 827 20.01 -39.74 -24.06
N GLN A 828 20.08 -40.89 -24.73
CA GLN A 828 19.17 -42.03 -24.53
C GLN A 828 19.30 -42.62 -23.11
N THR A 829 18.28 -43.37 -22.68
CA THR A 829 18.17 -43.95 -21.34
C THR A 829 19.38 -44.80 -20.93
N ARG A 830 20.01 -45.51 -21.88
CA ARG A 830 21.20 -46.35 -21.61
C ARG A 830 22.39 -45.49 -21.18
N ILE A 831 22.80 -44.53 -22.00
CA ILE A 831 23.93 -43.62 -21.71
C ILE A 831 23.65 -42.83 -20.43
N ARG A 832 22.41 -42.35 -20.26
CA ARG A 832 21.99 -41.66 -19.05
C ARG A 832 22.18 -42.51 -17.79
N ARG A 833 21.82 -43.79 -17.83
CA ARG A 833 22.03 -44.72 -16.70
C ARG A 833 23.52 -44.96 -16.41
N LEU A 834 24.35 -45.06 -17.44
CA LEU A 834 25.81 -45.23 -17.27
C LEU A 834 26.44 -44.02 -16.59
N ILE A 835 26.12 -42.81 -17.06
CA ILE A 835 26.62 -41.57 -16.45
C ILE A 835 26.10 -41.43 -15.02
N TRP A 836 24.84 -41.78 -14.77
CA TRP A 836 24.28 -41.82 -13.41
C TRP A 836 25.09 -42.75 -12.50
N GLN A 837 25.28 -44.01 -12.89
CA GLN A 837 26.04 -44.99 -12.11
C GLN A 837 27.49 -44.56 -11.86
N TYR A 838 28.11 -43.92 -12.87
CA TYR A 838 29.42 -43.32 -12.72
C TYR A 838 29.44 -42.27 -11.61
N LEU A 839 28.58 -41.25 -11.69
CA LEU A 839 28.53 -40.14 -10.74
C LEU A 839 28.08 -40.55 -9.33
N THR A 840 27.21 -41.56 -9.20
CA THR A 840 26.63 -41.95 -7.90
C THR A 840 27.44 -43.01 -7.17
N LYS A 841 28.11 -43.90 -7.90
CA LYS A 841 28.64 -45.15 -7.35
C LYS A 841 30.08 -45.38 -7.78
N TRP A 842 30.36 -45.43 -9.07
CA TRP A 842 31.67 -45.91 -9.54
C TRP A 842 32.79 -44.90 -9.33
N SER A 843 32.53 -43.59 -9.38
CA SER A 843 33.55 -42.56 -9.11
C SER A 843 33.96 -42.48 -7.65
N GLN A 844 33.19 -43.06 -6.72
CA GLN A 844 33.47 -43.07 -5.28
C GLN A 844 34.25 -44.31 -4.83
N ILE A 845 34.47 -45.27 -5.72
CA ILE A 845 35.21 -46.49 -5.40
C ILE A 845 36.70 -46.17 -5.43
N GLU A 846 37.38 -46.41 -4.31
CA GLU A 846 38.83 -46.28 -4.17
C GLU A 846 39.51 -47.64 -4.24
N ALA A 847 40.81 -47.63 -4.57
CA ALA A 847 41.61 -48.85 -4.50
C ALA A 847 41.75 -49.29 -3.04
N PRO A 848 41.68 -50.60 -2.73
CA PRO A 848 41.80 -51.12 -1.36
C PRO A 848 43.23 -51.02 -0.77
N ILE A 849 44.17 -50.43 -1.52
CA ILE A 849 45.55 -50.15 -1.14
C ILE A 849 45.94 -48.75 -1.59
N ASP A 850 46.82 -48.11 -0.83
CA ASP A 850 47.32 -46.77 -1.10
C ASP A 850 48.81 -46.77 -1.50
N GLY A 851 49.37 -45.57 -1.69
CA GLY A 851 50.80 -45.42 -2.00
C GLY A 851 51.74 -45.82 -0.87
N ASN A 852 51.29 -45.88 0.38
CA ASN A 852 52.13 -46.31 1.50
C ASN A 852 52.22 -47.83 1.54
N ASP A 853 51.15 -48.53 1.17
CA ASP A 853 51.12 -49.98 1.01
C ASP A 853 52.08 -50.44 -0.09
N LEU A 854 52.18 -49.69 -1.19
CA LEU A 854 53.17 -49.97 -2.25
C LEU A 854 54.62 -49.79 -1.80
N LYS A 855 54.89 -48.80 -0.93
CA LYS A 855 56.22 -48.61 -0.32
C LYS A 855 56.56 -49.77 0.63
N ALA A 856 55.59 -50.23 1.42
CA ALA A 856 55.77 -51.37 2.32
C ALA A 856 56.08 -52.68 1.57
N LEU A 857 55.64 -52.79 0.32
CA LEU A 857 55.95 -53.91 -0.59
C LEU A 857 57.31 -53.78 -1.31
N GLY A 858 58.09 -52.73 -1.04
CA GLY A 858 59.44 -52.55 -1.58
C GLY A 858 59.51 -51.81 -2.93
N TYR A 859 58.40 -51.27 -3.43
CA TYR A 859 58.42 -50.45 -4.67
C TYR A 859 58.93 -49.03 -4.41
N GLN A 860 59.73 -48.51 -5.34
CA GLN A 860 60.28 -47.16 -5.24
C GLN A 860 59.29 -46.10 -5.79
N PRO A 861 59.09 -44.97 -5.10
CA PRO A 861 58.19 -43.91 -5.55
C PRO A 861 58.54 -43.43 -6.97
N GLY A 862 57.60 -43.51 -7.90
CA GLY A 862 57.81 -43.12 -9.30
C GLY A 862 56.55 -43.30 -10.18
N PRO A 863 56.65 -43.08 -11.50
CA PRO A 863 55.51 -43.20 -12.43
C PRO A 863 54.79 -44.56 -12.37
N GLN A 864 55.51 -45.62 -11.99
CA GLN A 864 54.99 -46.98 -11.82
C GLN A 864 53.93 -47.10 -10.70
N PHE A 865 53.96 -46.23 -9.69
CA PHE A 865 52.92 -46.21 -8.64
C PHE A 865 51.56 -45.85 -9.23
N LYS A 866 51.53 -44.86 -10.13
CA LYS A 866 50.29 -44.41 -10.76
C LYS A 866 49.71 -45.52 -11.64
N SER A 867 50.54 -46.26 -12.38
CA SER A 867 50.07 -47.37 -13.22
C SER A 867 49.59 -48.57 -12.39
N LEU A 868 50.29 -48.92 -11.30
CA LEU A 868 49.91 -50.02 -10.42
C LEU A 868 48.62 -49.72 -9.64
N LEU A 869 48.49 -48.52 -9.06
CA LEU A 869 47.26 -48.12 -8.37
C LEU A 869 46.08 -48.02 -9.35
N ALA A 870 46.28 -47.53 -10.58
CA ALA A 870 45.24 -47.52 -11.60
C ALA A 870 44.81 -48.92 -12.04
N ALA A 871 45.76 -49.87 -12.17
CA ALA A 871 45.45 -51.26 -12.51
C ALA A 871 44.67 -51.96 -11.39
N VAL A 872 45.04 -51.72 -10.12
CA VAL A 872 44.33 -52.26 -8.96
C VAL A 872 42.93 -51.65 -8.84
N LEU A 873 42.81 -50.33 -9.00
CA LEU A 873 41.51 -49.66 -9.04
C LEU A 873 40.62 -50.22 -10.15
N GLY A 874 41.18 -50.47 -11.35
CA GLY A 874 40.47 -51.12 -12.45
C GLY A 874 39.96 -52.51 -12.09
N ALA A 875 40.81 -53.34 -11.49
CA ALA A 875 40.43 -54.68 -11.03
C ALA A 875 39.37 -54.64 -9.90
N THR A 876 39.41 -53.62 -9.04
CA THR A 876 38.38 -53.40 -8.01
C THR A 876 37.05 -52.96 -8.62
N LEU A 877 37.06 -52.06 -9.59
CA LEU A 877 35.87 -51.61 -10.31
C LEU A 877 35.17 -52.74 -11.08
N ASP A 878 35.95 -53.67 -11.64
CA ASP A 878 35.44 -54.84 -12.37
C ASP A 878 35.08 -56.02 -11.45
N GLY A 879 35.22 -55.87 -10.12
CA GLY A 879 34.86 -56.90 -9.14
C GLY A 879 35.84 -58.07 -9.02
N ILE A 880 37.06 -57.93 -9.55
CA ILE A 880 38.12 -58.95 -9.51
C ILE A 880 38.87 -58.91 -8.17
N VAL A 881 38.97 -57.73 -7.55
CA VAL A 881 39.70 -57.48 -6.30
C VAL A 881 38.81 -56.73 -5.31
N SER A 882 38.56 -57.29 -4.14
CA SER A 882 37.65 -56.73 -3.14
C SER A 882 38.34 -56.28 -1.85
N ASN A 883 39.51 -56.81 -1.54
CA ASN A 883 40.21 -56.57 -0.28
C ASN A 883 41.73 -56.40 -0.47
N LYS A 884 42.39 -55.94 0.61
CA LYS A 884 43.82 -55.63 0.62
C LYS A 884 44.70 -56.82 0.25
N SER A 885 44.35 -58.02 0.73
CA SER A 885 45.08 -59.27 0.44
C SER A 885 45.02 -59.65 -1.04
N GLU A 886 43.83 -59.55 -1.65
CA GLU A 886 43.62 -59.78 -3.08
C GLU A 886 44.36 -58.74 -3.95
N ALA A 887 44.39 -57.49 -3.51
CA ALA A 887 45.10 -56.42 -4.22
C ALA A 887 46.62 -56.63 -4.24
N MET A 888 47.20 -57.05 -3.10
CA MET A 888 48.62 -57.41 -3.02
C MET A 888 48.97 -58.61 -3.89
N ALA A 889 48.11 -59.64 -3.92
CA ALA A 889 48.29 -60.80 -4.79
C ALA A 889 48.17 -60.45 -6.28
N PHE A 890 47.28 -59.52 -6.63
CA PHE A 890 47.11 -59.02 -7.99
C PHE A 890 48.34 -58.26 -8.49
N ILE A 891 48.93 -57.39 -7.66
CA ILE A 891 50.19 -56.71 -7.99
C ILE A 891 51.33 -57.71 -8.22
N ALA A 892 51.47 -58.71 -7.35
CA ALA A 892 52.51 -59.73 -7.48
C ALA A 892 52.39 -60.58 -8.76
N ARG A 893 51.17 -60.73 -9.29
CA ARG A 893 50.93 -61.40 -10.59
C ARG A 893 51.28 -60.50 -11.77
N LEU A 894 50.95 -59.20 -11.69
CA LEU A 894 51.25 -58.22 -12.74
C LEU A 894 52.75 -58.01 -12.95
N THR A 895 53.55 -58.05 -11.87
CA THR A 895 55.02 -57.92 -11.97
C THR A 895 55.71 -59.20 -12.42
N LYS A 896 55.18 -60.38 -12.07
CA LYS A 896 55.68 -61.68 -12.57
C LYS A 896 55.43 -61.94 -14.06
N SER A 897 54.51 -61.21 -14.70
CA SER A 897 54.26 -61.31 -16.16
C SER A 897 55.06 -60.29 -16.99
N ALA A 898 55.85 -59.43 -16.34
CA ALA A 898 56.65 -58.38 -16.99
C ALA A 898 58.16 -58.69 -17.00
N ASP A 899 58.58 -59.73 -16.27
CA ASP A 899 59.86 -60.45 -16.45
C ASP A 899 59.64 -61.62 -17.43
#